data_AF-A0A6P6W4B2-F1
#
_entry.id   AF-A0A6P6W4B2-F1
#
_cell.length_a   1.000
_cell.length_b   1.000
_cell.length_c   1.000
_cell.angle_alpha   90.00
_cell.angle_beta   90.00
_cell.angle_gamma   90.00
#
_symmetry.space_group_name_H-M   'P 1'
#
loop_
_entity.id
_entity.type
_entity.pdbx_description
1 polymer ?
#
loop_
_entity_poly.entity_id
_entity_poly.type
_entity_poly.pdbx_seq_one_letter_code
_entity_poly.pdbx_strand_id
1 'polypeptide(L)'
;MYKLHKKVTNCRLALLKWKNNFQGNARKRIDNLKKLLEELKVCDCDDKMARNRDLRRQLKEAYDEEELFWSQKSRVQWLKEGDKNTHFFHSNVKGRRHRNKIQRLQREDTTWTTSKEEIGEEVVNQFKELFGSKGVTQTDMTLEGISQTISDHMNSELTQPVKDKEIKAALFSMNPTKTPGLDGMKPLFFQKFWHIVKNDIIKAIKSFFHSSHMLKAMNHTNISLIPKVENPTEVKQFRPITNRLKKVLGKCISTNQAAFVPGRQILDNVIKSHEYLHYLKNKREGSHGFMTLKLDMSKAYDRVEWGYLKEIMVKLGFCARWITWIMECITTAFFSFNINGEPKGYVIPSRGIRQGDPLSPYLFLLVSQGFSHLLDRAQRNKKLTGMRISRSGPSITHLFFADDSLIFCKADKRQAEEVRRILKIYEHGSRQVINMEKFSVFFSRNVEQNDQREIYSCLEHIKVVKQGKYLGLPMVITNTNDQIFGFIREKCNKTIFNWSNKQLSQAGKEVLLKAVTMAMPTYAMSCFKFPVKLCKDINAMMARFWWGEDNGKRKMHWCSWKKLSTAKNNGGLGFKDLQGFNKALLESNGIKRRGVGGVRKRIGNGKSTNIWEDAWLLDGKEGKVEAPKPLGCKITKVSELISNFRWKAPLIFRTFSPHEARNILKTSISVTSRPDRYFWSHSTNGKYTVRSAYEAFTKKDRQPNAQVSRLGETSWTGGSNKIWKQLWKMRITHKYKLFLWKSLHQVLPVREAIFRRTGKGELIYKQCGETNETVEHIFFQCNKAKLIWNMAPLQWDGLHEYTSDFRKWWSRLMEVKVRKDGMQHICLTVDILWHIWKSRNEAEFESKDRHPMEVVRNAVNDWEEYHQCLQVQQRMSISETEIANDPGELDRNILSIHVNVGQHMEGHNMGIGITATNGNNQIGAAWILRERSTGSVVLDNLVAIQLALCKLKEHGWQHIQVQTSCNQTLKVINCQAPTNICIAGHLECINDLSLMFRTCSFVSQPSNGSTNTLSYKLSKQAMHIYFDEEFFDPQCLSTLL
;
A
#
# COMPACT_ATOMS: atom_id res chain seq x y z
N MET A 1 -10.44 -29.59 22.48
CA MET A 1 -10.22 -28.25 23.08
C MET A 1 -9.59 -28.28 24.48
N TYR A 2 -10.14 -29.01 25.45
CA TYR A 2 -9.61 -29.09 26.83
C TYR A 2 -8.11 -29.42 26.95
N LYS A 3 -7.64 -30.44 26.21
CA LYS A 3 -6.21 -30.84 26.18
C LYS A 3 -5.28 -29.69 25.77
N LEU A 4 -5.67 -28.89 24.77
CA LEU A 4 -4.89 -27.74 24.33
C LEU A 4 -4.83 -26.67 25.42
N HIS A 5 -5.97 -26.32 26.02
CA HIS A 5 -6.02 -25.33 27.11
C HIS A 5 -5.11 -25.73 28.27
N LYS A 6 -5.20 -26.98 28.75
CA LYS A 6 -4.36 -27.50 29.85
C LYS A 6 -2.87 -27.43 29.51
N LYS A 7 -2.47 -27.82 28.29
CA LYS A 7 -1.07 -27.73 27.83
C LYS A 7 -0.55 -26.29 27.81
N VAL A 8 -1.33 -25.35 27.29
CA VAL A 8 -0.94 -23.93 27.23
C VAL A 8 -0.83 -23.33 28.63
N THR A 9 -1.78 -23.63 29.53
CA THR A 9 -1.74 -23.20 30.93
C THR A 9 -0.52 -23.75 31.66
N ASN A 10 -0.22 -25.05 31.51
CA ASN A 10 0.96 -25.67 32.10
C ASN A 10 2.26 -25.05 31.57
N CYS A 11 2.33 -24.79 30.25
CA CYS A 11 3.47 -24.11 29.64
C CYS A 11 3.66 -22.70 30.20
N ARG A 12 2.56 -21.93 30.37
CA ARG A 12 2.60 -20.61 31.00
C ARG A 12 3.11 -20.69 32.44
N LEU A 13 2.63 -21.63 33.25
CA LEU A 13 3.08 -21.80 34.63
C LEU A 13 4.57 -22.14 34.69
N ALA A 14 5.04 -23.03 33.80
CA ALA A 14 6.46 -23.36 33.68
C ALA A 14 7.29 -22.13 33.28
N LEU A 15 6.83 -21.32 32.31
CA LEU A 15 7.51 -20.09 31.91
C LEU A 15 7.50 -19.01 33.00
N LEU A 16 6.45 -18.92 33.81
CA LEU A 16 6.39 -18.00 34.96
C LEU A 16 7.34 -18.43 36.07
N LYS A 17 7.37 -19.73 36.40
CA LYS A 17 8.36 -20.29 37.34
C LYS A 17 9.78 -20.05 36.83
N TRP A 18 10.04 -20.34 35.55
CA TRP A 18 11.32 -20.04 34.91
C TRP A 18 11.65 -18.55 35.01
N LYS A 19 10.73 -17.65 34.66
CA LYS A 19 10.95 -16.18 34.74
C LYS A 19 11.26 -15.71 36.16
N ASN A 20 10.56 -16.23 37.17
CA ASN A 20 10.80 -15.84 38.56
C ASN A 20 12.16 -16.35 39.07
N ASN A 21 12.62 -17.50 38.57
CA ASN A 21 13.93 -18.07 38.89
C ASN A 21 15.06 -17.53 37.99
N PHE A 22 14.72 -16.94 36.84
CA PHE A 22 15.67 -16.42 35.86
C PHE A 22 16.07 -14.98 36.20
N GLN A 23 17.21 -14.80 36.86
CA GLN A 23 17.78 -13.49 37.20
C GLN A 23 18.47 -12.77 36.01
N GLY A 24 17.94 -12.89 34.80
CA GLY A 24 18.48 -12.22 33.61
C GLY A 24 17.96 -10.79 33.45
N ASN A 25 18.39 -9.86 34.30
CA ASN A 25 18.18 -8.44 34.01
C ASN A 25 19.22 -8.00 32.97
N ALA A 26 18.82 -7.88 31.69
CA ALA A 26 19.70 -7.47 30.59
C ALA A 26 20.51 -6.20 30.94
N ARG A 27 19.92 -5.27 31.71
CA ARG A 27 20.63 -4.07 32.18
C ARG A 27 21.75 -4.37 33.17
N LYS A 28 21.51 -5.24 34.16
CA LYS A 28 22.57 -5.71 35.07
C LYS A 28 23.65 -6.48 34.32
N ARG A 29 23.27 -7.27 33.31
CA ARG A 29 24.21 -7.99 32.43
C ARG A 29 25.07 -7.01 31.61
N ILE A 30 24.48 -5.95 31.05
CA ILE A 30 25.20 -4.88 30.34
C ILE A 30 26.17 -4.17 31.28
N ASP A 31 25.73 -3.79 32.48
CA ASP A 31 26.57 -3.07 33.44
C ASP A 31 27.73 -3.95 33.94
N ASN A 32 27.50 -5.24 34.19
CA ASN A 32 28.55 -6.20 34.56
C ASN A 32 29.55 -6.44 33.41
N LEU A 33 29.07 -6.60 32.16
CA LEU A 33 29.94 -6.80 30.99
C LEU A 33 30.78 -5.55 30.71
N LYS A 34 30.25 -4.34 30.94
CA LYS A 34 31.03 -3.09 30.88
C LYS A 34 32.13 -3.05 31.93
N LYS A 35 31.81 -3.43 33.17
CA LYS A 35 32.78 -3.48 34.27
C LYS A 35 33.92 -4.47 33.96
N LEU A 36 33.59 -5.67 33.48
CA LEU A 36 34.57 -6.67 33.03
C LEU A 36 35.44 -6.16 31.86
N LEU A 37 34.86 -5.39 30.93
CA LEU A 37 35.59 -4.74 29.84
C LEU A 37 36.52 -3.61 30.30
N GLU A 38 36.22 -2.95 31.42
CA GLU A 38 37.10 -1.95 32.05
C GLU A 38 38.23 -2.62 32.83
N GLU A 39 37.93 -3.67 33.60
CA GLU A 39 38.93 -4.48 34.33
C GLU A 39 39.95 -5.12 33.38
N LEU A 40 39.51 -5.60 32.21
CA LEU A 40 40.38 -6.13 31.16
C LEU A 40 41.28 -5.08 30.50
N LYS A 41 40.97 -3.78 30.58
CA LYS A 41 41.90 -2.75 30.08
C LYS A 41 43.14 -2.65 30.97
N VAL A 42 42.98 -2.87 32.27
CA VAL A 42 44.02 -2.74 33.29
C VAL A 42 44.84 -4.02 33.46
N CYS A 43 44.25 -5.19 33.23
CA CYS A 43 44.93 -6.47 33.38
C CYS A 43 45.87 -6.79 32.18
N ASP A 44 47.07 -7.30 32.46
CA ASP A 44 48.01 -7.82 31.47
C ASP A 44 47.91 -9.35 31.43
N CYS A 45 47.38 -9.89 30.33
CA CYS A 45 47.26 -11.33 30.12
C CYS A 45 47.36 -11.64 28.62
N ASP A 46 47.96 -12.78 28.27
CA ASP A 46 48.23 -13.17 26.88
C ASP A 46 46.95 -13.37 26.04
N ASP A 47 45.82 -13.66 26.68
CA ASP A 47 44.54 -13.95 26.02
C ASP A 47 43.58 -12.73 25.96
N LYS A 48 44.11 -11.53 26.22
CA LYS A 48 43.36 -10.27 26.33
C LYS A 48 42.56 -9.93 25.07
N MET A 49 43.09 -10.20 23.87
CA MET A 49 42.38 -9.94 22.62
C MET A 49 41.17 -10.86 22.42
N ALA A 50 41.30 -12.15 22.70
CA ALA A 50 40.22 -13.12 22.53
C ALA A 50 39.09 -12.86 23.54
N ARG A 51 39.44 -12.62 24.82
CA ARG A 51 38.49 -12.22 25.87
C ARG A 51 37.77 -10.91 25.58
N ASN A 52 38.47 -9.91 25.06
CA ASN A 52 37.87 -8.62 24.69
C ASN A 52 36.87 -8.79 23.53
N ARG A 53 37.22 -9.61 22.52
CA ARG A 53 36.31 -9.93 21.41
C ARG A 53 35.06 -10.66 21.91
N ASP A 54 35.21 -11.63 22.80
CA ASP A 54 34.09 -12.38 23.36
C ASP A 54 33.16 -11.52 24.23
N LEU A 55 33.71 -10.71 25.13
CA LEU A 55 32.90 -9.80 25.96
C LEU A 55 32.19 -8.74 25.14
N ARG A 56 32.82 -8.20 24.09
CA ARG A 56 32.14 -7.29 23.14
C ARG A 56 31.00 -7.97 22.40
N ARG A 57 31.16 -9.24 22.01
CA ARG A 57 30.09 -10.05 21.40
C ARG A 57 28.94 -10.22 22.39
N GLN A 58 29.21 -10.66 23.62
CA GLN A 58 28.18 -10.83 24.65
C GLN A 58 27.48 -9.52 25.02
N LEU A 59 28.22 -8.40 25.03
CA LEU A 59 27.67 -7.06 25.29
C LEU A 59 26.74 -6.64 24.16
N LYS A 60 27.11 -6.90 22.90
CA LYS A 60 26.26 -6.65 21.73
C LYS A 60 24.97 -7.46 21.79
N GLU A 61 25.06 -8.75 22.08
CA GLU A 61 23.90 -9.62 22.26
C GLU A 61 22.95 -9.10 23.35
N ALA A 62 23.50 -8.68 24.50
CA ALA A 62 22.71 -8.12 25.59
C ALA A 62 22.01 -6.79 25.21
N TYR A 63 22.68 -5.94 24.42
CA TYR A 63 22.07 -4.72 23.87
C TYR A 63 20.96 -5.01 22.86
N ASP A 64 21.17 -5.97 21.97
CA ASP A 64 20.18 -6.37 20.97
C ASP A 64 18.94 -6.99 21.65
N GLU A 65 19.13 -7.78 22.72
CA GLU A 65 18.05 -8.30 23.58
C GLU A 65 17.25 -7.19 24.27
N GLU A 66 17.94 -6.19 24.85
CA GLU A 66 17.29 -5.06 25.52
C GLU A 66 16.50 -4.19 24.52
N GLU A 67 17.08 -3.91 23.35
CA GLU A 67 16.39 -3.20 22.27
C GLU A 67 15.14 -3.95 21.82
N LEU A 68 15.25 -5.26 21.57
CA LEU A 68 14.12 -6.09 21.17
C LEU A 68 13.00 -6.06 22.23
N PHE A 69 13.35 -6.14 23.51
CA PHE A 69 12.40 -6.07 24.62
C PHE A 69 11.64 -4.74 24.66
N TRP A 70 12.35 -3.61 24.59
CA TRP A 70 11.72 -2.29 24.62
C TRP A 70 10.99 -1.93 23.33
N SER A 71 11.50 -2.35 22.18
CA SER A 71 10.84 -2.24 20.89
C SER A 71 9.48 -2.95 20.91
N GLN A 72 9.44 -4.21 21.37
CA GLN A 72 8.20 -4.97 21.52
C GLN A 72 7.20 -4.31 22.49
N LYS A 73 7.67 -3.72 23.59
CA LYS A 73 6.82 -3.00 24.56
C LYS A 73 6.34 -1.64 24.07
N SER A 74 7.17 -0.92 23.31
CA SER A 74 6.85 0.41 22.77
C SER A 74 5.77 0.36 21.70
N ARG A 75 5.66 -0.77 20.97
CA ARG A 75 4.72 -1.00 19.86
C ARG A 75 4.92 -0.02 18.69
N VAL A 76 6.12 0.54 18.53
CA VAL A 76 6.47 1.45 17.43
C VAL A 76 6.88 0.62 16.21
N GLN A 77 6.03 0.58 15.17
CA GLN A 77 6.25 -0.29 14.01
C GLN A 77 7.14 0.32 12.90
N TRP A 78 7.38 1.63 12.91
CA TRP A 78 8.04 2.34 11.82
C TRP A 78 9.55 2.47 11.97
N LEU A 79 10.12 2.14 13.13
CA LEU A 79 11.56 2.08 13.34
C LEU A 79 12.07 0.72 12.85
N LYS A 80 12.18 0.56 11.53
CA LYS A 80 12.92 -0.55 10.92
C LYS A 80 14.18 0.05 10.33
N GLU A 81 15.33 -0.44 10.82
CA GLU A 81 16.71 -0.13 10.40
C GLU A 81 17.48 0.91 11.25
N GLY A 82 18.53 0.41 11.94
CA GLY A 82 19.79 1.12 12.16
C GLY A 82 19.91 2.10 13.32
N ASP A 83 18.82 2.66 13.85
CA ASP A 83 18.87 3.55 15.03
C ASP A 83 18.66 2.74 16.32
N LYS A 84 19.76 2.27 16.93
CA LYS A 84 19.79 1.60 18.25
C LYS A 84 19.47 2.55 19.40
N ASN A 85 18.25 3.11 19.44
CA ASN A 85 17.85 4.11 20.44
C ASN A 85 16.94 3.52 21.52
N THR A 86 17.53 2.77 22.46
CA THR A 86 16.81 2.23 23.64
C THR A 86 16.21 3.33 24.51
N HIS A 87 16.86 4.49 24.62
CA HIS A 87 16.38 5.64 25.38
C HIS A 87 15.06 6.20 24.82
N PHE A 88 14.94 6.28 23.49
CA PHE A 88 13.71 6.69 22.82
C PHE A 88 12.55 5.75 23.14
N PHE A 89 12.76 4.43 23.02
CA PHE A 89 11.71 3.45 23.32
C PHE A 89 11.29 3.51 24.79
N HIS A 90 12.26 3.65 25.69
CA HIS A 90 12.02 3.76 27.12
C HIS A 90 11.20 5.01 27.49
N SER A 91 11.59 6.19 26.99
CA SER A 91 10.87 7.45 27.21
C SER A 91 9.46 7.42 26.64
N ASN A 92 9.27 6.80 25.46
CA ASN A 92 7.94 6.66 24.86
C ASN A 92 7.04 5.71 25.67
N VAL A 93 7.57 4.58 26.16
CA VAL A 93 6.84 3.66 27.05
C VAL A 93 6.46 4.35 28.36
N LYS A 94 7.38 5.11 28.99
CA LYS A 94 7.10 5.89 30.20
C LYS A 94 5.99 6.92 29.98
N GLY A 95 6.09 7.72 28.91
CA GLY A 95 5.06 8.71 28.57
C GLY A 95 3.69 8.10 28.26
N ARG A 96 3.65 6.92 27.61
CA ARG A 96 2.39 6.19 27.38
C ARG A 96 1.79 5.61 28.66
N ARG A 97 2.63 5.05 29.55
CA ARG A 97 2.18 4.53 30.85
C ARG A 97 1.60 5.63 31.73
N HIS A 98 2.24 6.79 31.76
CA HIS A 98 1.75 7.93 32.52
C HIS A 98 0.37 8.39 32.01
N ARG A 99 0.22 8.57 30.69
CA ARG A 99 -1.07 8.97 30.07
C ARG A 99 -2.19 7.94 30.19
N ASN A 100 -1.87 6.64 30.18
CA ASN A 100 -2.87 5.57 30.21
C ASN A 100 -3.26 5.13 31.63
N LYS A 101 -2.63 5.67 32.67
CA LYS A 101 -2.94 5.30 34.05
C LYS A 101 -4.27 5.92 34.44
N ILE A 102 -5.27 5.09 34.75
CA ILE A 102 -6.57 5.54 35.23
C ILE A 102 -6.40 5.93 36.71
N GLN A 103 -6.56 7.22 37.00
CA GLN A 103 -6.40 7.78 38.36
C GLN A 103 -7.74 7.87 39.10
N ARG A 104 -8.79 8.35 38.42
CA ARG A 104 -10.15 8.50 38.94
C ARG A 104 -11.15 8.41 37.79
N LEU A 105 -12.36 7.95 38.06
CA LEU A 105 -13.51 7.96 37.16
C LEU A 105 -14.61 8.85 37.76
N GLN A 106 -15.39 9.49 36.90
CA GLN A 106 -16.57 10.24 37.33
C GLN A 106 -17.80 9.33 37.21
N ARG A 107 -18.62 9.30 38.26
CA ARG A 107 -19.89 8.57 38.32
C ARG A 107 -21.01 9.37 37.65
N GLU A 108 -22.15 8.73 37.40
CA GLU A 108 -23.32 9.38 36.76
C GLU A 108 -23.93 10.50 37.61
N ASP A 109 -23.78 10.43 38.94
CA ASP A 109 -24.16 11.48 39.90
C ASP A 109 -23.15 12.65 39.97
N THR A 110 -22.18 12.70 39.05
CA THR A 110 -21.08 13.67 38.94
C THR A 110 -19.97 13.57 40.01
N THR A 111 -20.07 12.63 40.95
CA THR A 111 -19.02 12.38 41.96
C THR A 111 -17.81 11.64 41.38
N TRP A 112 -16.67 11.68 42.07
CA TRP A 112 -15.43 11.03 41.62
C TRP A 112 -15.09 9.82 42.49
N THR A 113 -14.64 8.73 41.87
CA THR A 113 -14.12 7.56 42.60
C THR A 113 -12.86 7.94 43.39
N THR A 114 -12.78 7.51 44.65
CA THR A 114 -11.66 7.84 45.54
C THR A 114 -10.62 6.72 45.65
N SER A 115 -11.03 5.46 45.46
CA SER A 115 -10.18 4.27 45.61
C SER A 115 -10.06 3.43 44.33
N LYS A 116 -9.04 2.56 44.27
CA LYS A 116 -8.84 1.63 43.13
C LYS A 116 -9.89 0.51 43.09
N GLU A 117 -10.52 0.25 44.22
CA GLU A 117 -11.56 -0.74 44.44
C GLU A 117 -12.88 -0.19 43.89
N GLU A 118 -13.23 1.04 44.25
CA GLU A 118 -14.37 1.77 43.68
C GLU A 118 -14.27 1.92 42.15
N ILE A 119 -13.08 2.21 41.62
CA ILE A 119 -12.85 2.24 40.16
C ILE A 119 -13.20 0.88 39.52
N GLY A 120 -12.89 -0.23 40.20
CA GLY A 120 -13.21 -1.58 39.73
C GLY A 120 -14.70 -1.87 39.77
N GLU A 121 -15.36 -1.56 40.88
CA GLU A 121 -16.80 -1.79 41.07
C GLU A 121 -17.65 -0.94 40.13
N GLU A 122 -17.33 0.33 39.98
CA GLU A 122 -18.03 1.25 39.07
C GLU A 122 -17.95 0.77 37.62
N VAL A 123 -16.76 0.37 37.17
CA VAL A 123 -16.57 -0.21 35.83
C VAL A 123 -17.42 -1.46 35.67
N VAL A 124 -17.41 -2.38 36.64
CA VAL A 124 -18.18 -3.61 36.57
C VAL A 124 -19.68 -3.33 36.50
N ASN A 125 -20.20 -2.42 37.34
CA ASN A 125 -21.62 -2.09 37.40
C ASN A 125 -22.11 -1.44 36.10
N GLN A 126 -21.40 -0.44 35.57
CA GLN A 126 -21.72 0.18 34.29
C GLN A 126 -21.75 -0.84 33.13
N PHE A 127 -20.84 -1.81 33.14
CA PHE A 127 -20.80 -2.84 32.11
C PHE A 127 -21.84 -3.93 32.27
N LYS A 128 -22.22 -4.29 33.51
CA LYS A 128 -23.35 -5.19 33.77
C LYS A 128 -24.64 -4.60 33.22
N GLU A 129 -24.90 -3.32 33.45
CA GLU A 129 -26.09 -2.67 32.90
C GLU A 129 -26.01 -2.53 31.37
N LEU A 130 -24.84 -2.20 30.83
CA LEU A 130 -24.65 -2.08 29.39
C LEU A 130 -24.88 -3.40 28.65
N PHE A 131 -24.39 -4.52 29.19
CA PHE A 131 -24.51 -5.85 28.58
C PHE A 131 -25.72 -6.66 29.09
N GLY A 132 -26.56 -6.06 29.93
CA GLY A 132 -27.86 -6.60 30.33
C GLY A 132 -28.91 -6.42 29.23
N SER A 133 -29.57 -7.50 28.83
CA SER A 133 -30.72 -7.46 27.92
C SER A 133 -31.93 -6.89 28.65
N LYS A 134 -32.77 -6.14 27.92
CA LYS A 134 -34.00 -5.52 28.46
C LYS A 134 -35.27 -6.31 28.11
N GLY A 135 -35.17 -7.62 27.84
CA GLY A 135 -36.30 -8.53 27.61
C GLY A 135 -36.60 -8.88 26.16
N VAL A 136 -37.76 -9.49 25.91
CA VAL A 136 -38.19 -10.04 24.60
C VAL A 136 -38.28 -8.93 23.54
N THR A 137 -37.75 -9.20 22.35
CA THR A 137 -37.73 -8.27 21.21
C THR A 137 -38.89 -8.60 20.27
N GLN A 138 -39.78 -7.65 20.00
CA GLN A 138 -40.76 -7.76 18.91
C GLN A 138 -40.05 -7.49 17.58
N THR A 139 -39.61 -8.55 16.91
CA THR A 139 -38.79 -8.47 15.69
C THR A 139 -39.60 -8.42 14.39
N ASP A 140 -40.88 -8.80 14.44
CA ASP A 140 -41.69 -9.06 13.25
C ASP A 140 -41.82 -7.83 12.35
N MET A 141 -42.13 -6.66 12.91
CA MET A 141 -42.28 -5.43 12.12
C MET A 141 -40.98 -4.94 11.46
N THR A 142 -39.82 -5.23 12.06
CA THR A 142 -38.51 -4.83 11.49
C THR A 142 -38.02 -5.76 10.39
N LEU A 143 -38.41 -7.03 10.43
CA LEU A 143 -37.87 -8.08 9.56
C LEU A 143 -38.83 -8.48 8.43
N GLU A 144 -40.08 -7.98 8.46
CA GLU A 144 -41.09 -8.24 7.46
C GLU A 144 -40.68 -7.74 6.06
N GLY A 145 -40.75 -8.65 5.08
CA GLY A 145 -40.45 -8.37 3.67
C GLY A 145 -38.96 -8.39 3.30
N ILE A 146 -38.06 -8.76 4.21
CA ILE A 146 -36.65 -9.02 3.88
C ILE A 146 -36.60 -10.28 3.01
N SER A 147 -35.98 -10.18 1.83
CA SER A 147 -35.81 -11.33 0.93
C SER A 147 -34.69 -12.25 1.39
N GLN A 148 -34.87 -13.55 1.15
CA GLN A 148 -33.78 -14.52 1.29
C GLN A 148 -32.73 -14.23 0.21
N THR A 149 -31.50 -13.94 0.63
CA THR A 149 -30.38 -13.60 -0.26
C THR A 149 -29.29 -14.66 -0.26
N ILE A 150 -29.25 -15.49 0.78
CA ILE A 150 -28.32 -16.62 0.88
C ILE A 150 -28.99 -17.85 0.27
N SER A 151 -28.35 -18.42 -0.75
CA SER A 151 -28.78 -19.66 -1.40
C SER A 151 -28.23 -20.89 -0.71
N ASP A 152 -28.83 -22.05 -0.98
CA ASP A 152 -28.36 -23.34 -0.44
C ASP A 152 -26.94 -23.70 -0.88
N HIS A 153 -26.54 -23.28 -2.09
CA HIS A 153 -25.16 -23.42 -2.54
C HIS A 153 -24.20 -22.61 -1.66
N MET A 154 -24.55 -21.37 -1.30
CA MET A 154 -23.75 -20.54 -0.39
C MET A 154 -23.71 -21.10 1.02
N ASN A 155 -24.82 -21.64 1.53
CA ASN A 155 -24.84 -22.35 2.81
C ASN A 155 -23.94 -23.60 2.80
N SER A 156 -23.92 -24.33 1.69
CA SER A 156 -23.03 -25.48 1.49
C SER A 156 -21.56 -25.06 1.53
N GLU A 157 -21.20 -23.93 0.91
CA GLU A 157 -19.84 -23.37 1.01
C GLU A 157 -19.47 -22.91 2.43
N LEU A 158 -20.40 -22.27 3.14
CA LEU A 158 -20.18 -21.77 4.51
C LEU A 158 -19.98 -22.89 5.53
N THR A 159 -20.63 -24.04 5.32
CA THR A 159 -20.62 -25.18 6.25
C THR A 159 -19.60 -26.26 5.92
N GLN A 160 -18.76 -26.05 4.89
CA GLN A 160 -17.72 -27.02 4.52
C GLN A 160 -16.75 -27.32 5.68
N PRO A 161 -16.23 -28.56 5.76
CA PRO A 161 -15.18 -28.92 6.71
C PRO A 161 -13.97 -28.00 6.60
N VAL A 162 -13.49 -27.52 7.75
CA VAL A 162 -12.36 -26.60 7.81
C VAL A 162 -11.06 -27.31 7.40
N LYS A 163 -10.38 -26.75 6.40
CA LYS A 163 -9.10 -27.26 5.90
C LYS A 163 -7.93 -26.82 6.79
N ASP A 164 -6.93 -27.67 6.94
CA ASP A 164 -5.74 -27.39 7.76
C ASP A 164 -4.95 -26.18 7.27
N LYS A 165 -4.85 -26.04 5.94
CA LYS A 165 -4.22 -24.87 5.29
C LYS A 165 -4.92 -23.57 5.66
N GLU A 166 -6.23 -23.59 5.84
CA GLU A 166 -7.02 -22.42 6.20
C GLU A 166 -6.79 -21.99 7.65
N ILE A 167 -6.71 -22.96 8.57
CA ILE A 167 -6.37 -22.72 9.98
C ILE A 167 -4.98 -22.07 10.08
N LYS A 168 -4.00 -22.62 9.35
CA LYS A 168 -2.64 -22.05 9.30
C LYS A 168 -2.68 -20.62 8.75
N ALA A 169 -3.34 -20.40 7.62
CA ALA A 169 -3.44 -19.08 7.00
C ALA A 169 -4.09 -18.04 7.94
N ALA A 170 -5.15 -18.41 8.66
CA ALA A 170 -5.81 -17.55 9.63
C ALA A 170 -4.87 -17.14 10.78
N LEU A 171 -4.13 -18.09 11.37
CA LEU A 171 -3.19 -17.82 12.46
C LEU A 171 -2.00 -16.95 12.01
N PHE A 172 -1.44 -17.22 10.82
CA PHE A 172 -0.31 -16.46 10.27
C PHE A 172 -0.72 -15.07 9.75
N SER A 173 -2.01 -14.84 9.49
CA SER A 173 -2.53 -13.50 9.18
C SER A 173 -2.55 -12.57 10.40
N MET A 174 -2.44 -13.11 11.63
CA MET A 174 -2.42 -12.32 12.85
C MET A 174 -1.06 -11.64 13.03
N ASN A 175 -1.06 -10.36 13.42
CA ASN A 175 0.20 -9.65 13.69
C ASN A 175 0.90 -10.29 14.92
N PRO A 176 2.19 -10.68 14.81
CA PRO A 176 2.90 -11.43 15.85
C PRO A 176 2.98 -10.73 17.21
N THR A 177 2.99 -9.40 17.23
CA THR A 177 3.18 -8.60 18.46
C THR A 177 1.88 -8.08 19.07
N LYS A 178 0.72 -8.58 18.64
CA LYS A 178 -0.58 -8.22 19.25
C LYS A 178 -0.63 -8.63 20.73
N THR A 179 -1.47 -7.93 21.49
CA THR A 179 -1.68 -8.22 22.93
C THR A 179 -2.13 -9.68 23.08
N PRO A 180 -1.52 -10.44 24.00
CA PRO A 180 -1.94 -11.82 24.27
C PRO A 180 -3.36 -11.86 24.87
N GLY A 181 -4.00 -13.03 24.74
CA GLY A 181 -5.23 -13.33 25.49
C GLY A 181 -4.92 -13.64 26.96
N LEU A 182 -5.90 -14.22 27.66
CA LEU A 182 -5.73 -14.65 29.06
C LEU A 182 -4.73 -15.78 29.23
N ASP A 183 -4.44 -16.53 28.16
CA ASP A 183 -3.36 -17.49 28.09
C ASP A 183 -1.98 -16.83 28.23
N GLY A 184 -1.87 -15.52 27.98
CA GLY A 184 -0.63 -14.76 28.09
C GLY A 184 0.32 -14.99 26.90
N MET A 185 -0.11 -15.75 25.90
CA MET A 185 0.69 -16.12 24.74
C MET A 185 0.39 -15.18 23.57
N LYS A 186 1.44 -14.58 23.00
CA LYS A 186 1.31 -13.75 21.79
C LYS A 186 1.13 -14.65 20.56
N PRO A 187 0.51 -14.18 19.46
CA PRO A 187 0.47 -14.92 18.20
C PRO A 187 1.85 -15.38 17.71
N LEU A 188 2.92 -14.61 18.00
CA LEU A 188 4.30 -14.99 17.72
C LEU A 188 4.71 -16.36 18.28
N PHE A 189 4.21 -16.75 19.47
CA PHE A 189 4.50 -18.04 20.07
C PHE A 189 3.96 -19.17 19.18
N PHE A 190 2.67 -19.09 18.82
CA PHE A 190 2.02 -20.10 17.99
C PHE A 190 2.58 -20.15 16.56
N GLN A 191 3.03 -19.01 16.02
CA GLN A 191 3.68 -18.94 14.71
C GLN A 191 5.07 -19.57 14.73
N LYS A 192 5.90 -19.24 15.72
CA LYS A 192 7.29 -19.76 15.85
C LYS A 192 7.31 -21.26 16.17
N PHE A 193 6.46 -21.70 17.10
CA PHE A 193 6.40 -23.09 17.54
C PHE A 193 5.32 -23.91 16.83
N TRP A 194 4.86 -23.45 15.65
CA TRP A 194 3.80 -24.11 14.88
C TRP A 194 4.07 -25.59 14.65
N HIS A 195 5.32 -25.96 14.37
CA HIS A 195 5.75 -27.34 14.16
C HIS A 195 5.41 -28.27 15.35
N ILE A 196 5.41 -27.74 16.58
CA ILE A 196 5.06 -28.47 17.80
C ILE A 196 3.55 -28.43 18.04
N VAL A 197 2.94 -27.25 18.00
CA VAL A 197 1.56 -27.05 18.46
C VAL A 197 0.49 -27.33 17.39
N LYS A 198 0.85 -27.47 16.10
CA LYS A 198 -0.11 -27.58 14.99
C LYS A 198 -1.19 -28.62 15.21
N ASN A 199 -0.80 -29.82 15.67
CA ASN A 199 -1.70 -30.97 15.75
C ASN A 199 -2.76 -30.75 16.84
N ASP A 200 -2.36 -30.19 17.99
CA ASP A 200 -3.29 -29.89 19.08
C ASP A 200 -4.26 -28.75 18.72
N ILE A 201 -3.77 -27.72 18.01
CA ILE A 201 -4.59 -26.59 17.55
C ILE A 201 -5.59 -27.02 16.48
N ILE A 202 -5.16 -27.77 15.46
CA ILE A 202 -6.03 -28.24 14.38
C ILE A 202 -7.13 -29.15 14.95
N LYS A 203 -6.77 -30.10 15.83
CA LYS A 203 -7.76 -30.97 16.50
C LYS A 203 -8.75 -30.16 17.33
N ALA A 204 -8.29 -29.15 18.07
CA ALA A 204 -9.17 -28.29 18.86
C ALA A 204 -10.16 -27.50 17.99
N ILE A 205 -9.70 -26.88 16.90
CA ILE A 205 -10.56 -26.10 16.01
C ILE A 205 -11.55 -27.01 15.27
N LYS A 206 -11.09 -28.15 14.72
CA LYS A 206 -11.98 -29.11 14.06
C LYS A 206 -13.03 -29.69 15.02
N SER A 207 -12.68 -29.88 16.30
CA SER A 207 -13.65 -30.34 17.29
C SER A 207 -14.81 -29.37 17.47
N PHE A 208 -14.57 -28.05 17.44
CA PHE A 208 -15.64 -27.03 17.49
C PHE A 208 -16.58 -27.11 16.28
N PHE A 209 -16.07 -27.23 15.05
CA PHE A 209 -16.91 -27.32 13.85
C PHE A 209 -17.69 -28.63 13.72
N HIS A 210 -17.28 -29.68 14.44
CA HIS A 210 -18.03 -30.93 14.56
C HIS A 210 -19.07 -30.87 15.68
N SER A 211 -18.65 -30.48 16.89
CA SER A 211 -19.54 -30.52 18.07
C SER A 211 -20.44 -29.29 18.22
N SER A 212 -20.16 -28.21 17.49
CA SER A 212 -20.81 -26.89 17.63
C SER A 212 -20.69 -26.27 19.03
N HIS A 213 -19.83 -26.82 19.89
CA HIS A 213 -19.66 -26.37 21.28
C HIS A 213 -18.27 -25.81 21.52
N MET A 214 -18.19 -24.66 22.18
CA MET A 214 -16.93 -24.02 22.52
C MET A 214 -16.62 -24.16 24.02
N LEU A 215 -15.38 -24.50 24.35
CA LEU A 215 -14.97 -24.55 25.75
C LEU A 215 -15.02 -23.13 26.36
N LYS A 216 -15.85 -22.92 27.38
CA LYS A 216 -16.03 -21.61 28.05
C LYS A 216 -14.71 -20.93 28.41
N ALA A 217 -13.74 -21.69 28.94
CA ALA A 217 -12.41 -21.18 29.29
C ALA A 217 -11.62 -20.60 28.11
N MET A 218 -11.88 -21.05 26.87
CA MET A 218 -11.27 -20.49 25.65
C MET A 218 -11.99 -19.22 25.16
N ASN A 219 -13.24 -19.00 25.58
CA ASN A 219 -14.03 -17.82 25.20
C ASN A 219 -13.99 -16.69 26.26
N HIS A 220 -13.22 -16.88 27.34
CA HIS A 220 -12.92 -15.85 28.34
C HIS A 220 -12.08 -14.73 27.69
N THR A 221 -12.50 -13.47 27.84
CA THR A 221 -11.82 -12.31 27.25
C THR A 221 -11.49 -11.27 28.31
N ASN A 222 -10.22 -10.83 28.37
CA ASN A 222 -9.81 -9.72 29.22
C ASN A 222 -9.91 -8.41 28.45
N ILE A 223 -10.81 -7.52 28.88
CA ILE A 223 -11.00 -6.21 28.25
C ILE A 223 -9.89 -5.29 28.75
N SER A 224 -8.94 -4.96 27.86
CA SER A 224 -7.92 -3.95 28.13
C SER A 224 -8.35 -2.60 27.56
N LEU A 225 -8.46 -1.60 28.44
CA LEU A 225 -8.81 -0.23 28.09
C LEU A 225 -7.61 0.49 27.41
N ILE A 226 -7.66 0.62 26.09
CA ILE A 226 -6.76 1.37 25.18
C ILE A 226 -7.44 2.66 24.60
N PRO A 227 -7.02 3.87 24.97
CA PRO A 227 -7.63 5.14 24.53
C PRO A 227 -7.81 5.30 22.99
N LYS A 228 -8.95 5.82 22.49
CA LYS A 228 -9.10 6.39 21.11
C LYS A 228 -8.75 7.89 21.05
N VAL A 229 -8.82 8.61 22.17
CA VAL A 229 -8.54 10.06 22.26
C VAL A 229 -7.41 10.36 23.25
N GLU A 230 -6.85 11.58 23.20
CA GLU A 230 -5.64 11.94 23.95
C GLU A 230 -5.78 11.94 25.48
N ASN A 231 -7.00 11.86 26.02
CA ASN A 231 -7.30 11.62 27.44
C ASN A 231 -8.71 10.97 27.52
N PRO A 232 -8.84 9.64 27.60
CA PRO A 232 -10.15 9.00 27.56
C PRO A 232 -10.84 9.09 28.92
N THR A 233 -11.98 9.76 28.97
CA THR A 233 -12.90 9.73 30.11
C THR A 233 -13.96 8.64 29.96
N GLU A 234 -14.16 8.11 28.74
CA GLU A 234 -15.26 7.19 28.41
C GLU A 234 -14.82 5.91 27.69
N VAL A 235 -15.52 4.82 27.99
CA VAL A 235 -15.13 3.47 27.57
C VAL A 235 -15.48 3.11 26.11
N LYS A 236 -16.24 3.94 25.38
CA LYS A 236 -16.80 3.65 24.03
C LYS A 236 -15.75 3.62 22.89
N GLN A 237 -14.48 3.46 23.23
CA GLN A 237 -13.33 3.84 22.44
C GLN A 237 -12.53 2.66 21.82
N PHE A 238 -13.15 1.55 21.33
CA PHE A 238 -12.43 0.36 20.79
C PHE A 238 -12.86 -0.18 19.38
N ARG A 239 -12.11 -1.11 18.68
CA ARG A 239 -12.39 -1.65 17.28
C ARG A 239 -11.77 -3.06 16.88
N PRO A 240 -12.42 -3.87 15.97
CA PRO A 240 -11.80 -5.06 15.24
C PRO A 240 -12.26 -5.55 13.79
N ILE A 241 -11.82 -6.75 13.25
CA ILE A 241 -11.89 -7.32 11.81
C ILE A 241 -11.68 -8.90 11.54
N THR A 242 -12.48 -9.70 10.74
CA THR A 242 -12.35 -11.19 10.30
C THR A 242 -12.43 -11.44 8.76
N ASN A 243 -12.50 -12.69 8.22
CA ASN A 243 -12.48 -13.04 6.77
C ASN A 243 -13.41 -14.15 6.16
N ARG A 244 -14.22 -15.00 6.83
CA ARG A 244 -15.04 -16.04 6.10
C ARG A 244 -16.39 -15.52 5.56
N LEU A 245 -17.18 -14.93 6.45
CA LEU A 245 -18.43 -14.23 6.13
C LEU A 245 -18.23 -13.21 4.99
N LYS A 246 -17.01 -12.67 4.90
CA LYS A 246 -16.53 -11.76 3.86
C LYS A 246 -16.86 -12.15 2.42
N LYS A 247 -16.89 -13.45 2.07
CA LYS A 247 -17.17 -13.91 0.70
C LYS A 247 -18.64 -13.71 0.30
N VAL A 248 -19.56 -13.88 1.25
CA VAL A 248 -21.01 -13.83 0.99
C VAL A 248 -21.61 -12.45 1.28
N LEU A 249 -20.92 -11.61 2.08
CA LEU A 249 -21.40 -10.27 2.47
C LEU A 249 -21.78 -9.36 1.30
N GLY A 250 -21.08 -9.46 0.18
CA GLY A 250 -21.37 -8.63 -1.00
C GLY A 250 -22.78 -8.84 -1.57
N LYS A 251 -23.39 -10.00 -1.31
CA LYS A 251 -24.71 -10.39 -1.83
C LYS A 251 -25.85 -10.11 -0.84
N CYS A 252 -25.59 -10.17 0.47
CA CYS A 252 -26.62 -9.97 1.50
C CYS A 252 -26.70 -8.55 2.06
N ILE A 253 -25.70 -7.70 1.80
CA ILE A 253 -25.65 -6.32 2.31
C ILE A 253 -25.99 -5.31 1.20
N SER A 254 -26.92 -4.40 1.51
CA SER A 254 -27.37 -3.31 0.64
C SER A 254 -26.21 -2.56 -0.02
N THR A 255 -26.37 -2.17 -1.28
CA THR A 255 -25.36 -1.40 -2.05
C THR A 255 -25.01 -0.06 -1.43
N ASN A 256 -25.88 0.47 -0.55
CA ASN A 256 -25.72 1.75 0.15
C ASN A 256 -24.89 1.64 1.44
N GLN A 257 -24.47 0.43 1.84
CA GLN A 257 -23.56 0.20 2.98
C GLN A 257 -22.14 -0.01 2.48
N ALA A 258 -21.25 0.97 2.69
CA ALA A 258 -19.89 0.92 2.14
C ALA A 258 -18.86 0.30 3.09
N ALA A 259 -19.15 0.15 4.38
CA ALA A 259 -18.16 -0.30 5.36
C ALA A 259 -17.94 -1.82 5.33
N PHE A 260 -16.68 -2.23 5.51
CA PHE A 260 -16.22 -3.62 5.70
C PHE A 260 -16.57 -4.65 4.59
N VAL A 261 -17.24 -4.25 3.51
CA VAL A 261 -17.54 -5.13 2.36
C VAL A 261 -16.38 -5.12 1.34
N PRO A 262 -15.87 -6.28 0.89
CA PRO A 262 -14.83 -6.35 -0.14
C PRO A 262 -15.22 -5.62 -1.42
N GLY A 263 -14.27 -4.91 -2.02
CA GLY A 263 -14.49 -4.17 -3.28
C GLY A 263 -15.19 -2.82 -3.12
N ARG A 264 -15.76 -2.50 -1.94
CA ARG A 264 -16.33 -1.18 -1.64
C ARG A 264 -15.27 -0.32 -0.94
N GLN A 265 -14.98 0.86 -1.48
CA GLN A 265 -13.98 1.77 -0.89
C GLN A 265 -14.66 2.83 -0.03
N ILE A 266 -14.03 3.19 1.09
CA ILE A 266 -14.46 4.32 1.93
C ILE A 266 -14.53 5.63 1.13
N LEU A 267 -13.61 5.79 0.17
CA LEU A 267 -13.52 6.99 -0.68
C LEU A 267 -14.77 7.16 -1.55
N ASP A 268 -15.35 6.07 -2.06
CA ASP A 268 -16.57 6.13 -2.87
C ASP A 268 -17.73 6.71 -2.05
N ASN A 269 -17.83 6.34 -0.77
CA ASN A 269 -18.89 6.84 0.11
C ASN A 269 -18.68 8.32 0.47
N VAL A 270 -17.42 8.72 0.70
CA VAL A 270 -17.07 10.13 0.91
C VAL A 270 -17.44 10.97 -0.31
N ILE A 271 -17.04 10.54 -1.51
CA ILE A 271 -17.32 11.28 -2.75
C ILE A 271 -18.83 11.40 -2.98
N LYS A 272 -19.59 10.29 -2.85
CA LYS A 272 -21.06 10.32 -2.95
C LYS A 272 -21.68 11.27 -1.93
N SER A 273 -21.36 11.12 -0.65
CA SER A 273 -21.91 11.98 0.40
C SER A 273 -21.62 13.47 0.11
N HIS A 274 -20.42 13.76 -0.38
CA HIS A 274 -20.00 15.12 -0.68
C HIS A 274 -20.70 15.69 -1.92
N GLU A 275 -20.89 14.91 -2.99
CA GLU A 275 -21.67 15.34 -4.18
C GLU A 275 -23.12 15.68 -3.79
N TYR A 276 -23.75 14.86 -2.95
CA TYR A 276 -25.13 15.05 -2.47
C TYR A 276 -25.26 16.28 -1.56
N LEU A 277 -24.34 16.47 -0.60
CA LEU A 277 -24.33 17.64 0.28
C LEU A 277 -24.02 18.93 -0.47
N HIS A 278 -23.14 18.88 -1.47
CA HIS A 278 -22.85 20.01 -2.34
C HIS A 278 -24.07 20.41 -3.18
N TYR A 279 -24.79 19.43 -3.75
CA TYR A 279 -26.06 19.67 -4.43
C TYR A 279 -27.08 20.36 -3.51
N LEU A 280 -27.26 19.83 -2.30
CA LEU A 280 -28.19 20.37 -1.30
C LEU A 280 -27.88 21.83 -0.94
N LYS A 281 -26.59 22.18 -0.77
CA LYS A 281 -26.16 23.57 -0.52
C LYS A 281 -26.44 24.51 -1.69
N ASN A 282 -26.34 24.05 -2.93
CA ASN A 282 -26.48 24.89 -4.12
C ASN A 282 -27.91 24.93 -4.67
N LYS A 283 -28.81 24.07 -4.18
CA LYS A 283 -30.22 24.10 -4.54
C LYS A 283 -30.90 25.34 -3.95
N ARG A 284 -31.13 26.34 -4.79
CA ARG A 284 -31.81 27.61 -4.46
C ARG A 284 -33.25 27.69 -5.00
N GLU A 285 -33.58 26.86 -5.98
CA GLU A 285 -34.84 26.93 -6.72
C GLU A 285 -35.53 25.56 -6.82
N GLY A 286 -36.84 25.61 -7.07
CA GLY A 286 -37.74 24.46 -7.22
C GLY A 286 -38.75 24.33 -6.08
N SER A 287 -39.89 23.73 -6.39
CA SER A 287 -41.07 23.62 -5.51
C SER A 287 -40.89 22.80 -4.23
N HIS A 288 -39.75 22.13 -4.07
CA HIS A 288 -39.51 21.21 -2.95
C HIS A 288 -38.09 21.34 -2.40
N GLY A 289 -37.99 21.50 -1.08
CA GLY A 289 -36.75 21.44 -0.31
C GLY A 289 -36.35 20.02 0.07
N PHE A 290 -35.06 19.80 0.36
CA PHE A 290 -34.51 18.51 0.79
C PHE A 290 -33.72 18.65 2.08
N MET A 291 -33.67 17.58 2.86
CA MET A 291 -32.85 17.49 4.07
C MET A 291 -31.95 16.26 4.07
N THR A 292 -30.79 16.39 4.70
CA THR A 292 -29.90 15.28 5.04
C THR A 292 -29.80 15.15 6.55
N LEU A 293 -30.12 13.97 7.07
CA LEU A 293 -29.99 13.62 8.47
C LEU A 293 -28.72 12.80 8.67
N LYS A 294 -27.91 13.19 9.65
CA LYS A 294 -26.71 12.46 10.06
C LYS A 294 -26.96 11.86 11.44
N LEU A 295 -26.86 10.53 11.49
CA LEU A 295 -27.10 9.69 12.67
C LEU A 295 -25.80 9.00 13.09
N ASP A 296 -25.63 8.82 14.40
CA ASP A 296 -24.57 8.03 15.03
C ASP A 296 -25.23 7.09 16.05
N MET A 297 -24.93 5.80 16.00
CA MET A 297 -25.50 4.82 16.92
C MET A 297 -24.70 4.80 18.23
N SER A 298 -25.38 4.97 19.36
CA SER A 298 -24.75 4.99 20.68
C SER A 298 -24.32 3.59 21.11
N LYS A 299 -23.01 3.37 21.32
CA LYS A 299 -22.45 2.06 21.73
C LYS A 299 -22.90 0.91 20.80
N ALA A 300 -22.79 1.14 19.49
CA ALA A 300 -23.39 0.31 18.44
C ALA A 300 -23.14 -1.22 18.58
N TYR A 301 -21.91 -1.62 18.90
CA TYR A 301 -21.54 -3.03 19.10
C TYR A 301 -22.06 -3.59 20.43
N ASP A 302 -22.06 -2.79 21.49
CA ASP A 302 -22.34 -3.26 22.85
C ASP A 302 -23.85 -3.47 23.09
N ARG A 303 -24.69 -2.79 22.30
CA ARG A 303 -26.16 -2.84 22.39
C ARG A 303 -26.84 -3.85 21.47
N VAL A 304 -26.09 -4.62 20.67
CA VAL A 304 -26.68 -5.59 19.73
C VAL A 304 -27.41 -6.69 20.49
N GLU A 305 -28.74 -6.78 20.37
CA GLU A 305 -29.50 -7.89 20.93
C GLU A 305 -29.29 -9.17 20.11
N TRP A 306 -28.96 -10.26 20.81
CA TRP A 306 -28.67 -11.54 20.18
C TRP A 306 -29.90 -12.19 19.54
N GLY A 307 -31.08 -12.00 20.13
CA GLY A 307 -32.36 -12.46 19.56
C GLY A 307 -32.58 -11.86 18.17
N TYR A 308 -32.47 -10.53 18.06
CA TYR A 308 -32.59 -9.83 16.78
C TYR A 308 -31.55 -10.30 15.74
N LEU A 309 -30.29 -10.47 16.14
CA LEU A 309 -29.24 -10.97 15.27
C LEU A 309 -29.52 -12.39 14.75
N LYS A 310 -30.08 -13.26 15.60
CA LYS A 310 -30.48 -14.61 15.19
C LYS A 310 -31.60 -14.56 14.15
N GLU A 311 -32.66 -13.81 14.42
CA GLU A 311 -33.82 -13.71 13.53
C GLU A 311 -33.46 -13.11 12.17
N ILE A 312 -32.61 -12.08 12.11
CA ILE A 312 -32.19 -11.51 10.82
C ILE A 312 -31.36 -12.50 10.00
N MET A 313 -30.52 -13.32 10.63
CA MET A 313 -29.79 -14.38 9.92
C MET A 313 -30.73 -15.45 9.37
N VAL A 314 -31.76 -15.85 10.13
CA VAL A 314 -32.79 -16.78 9.66
C VAL A 314 -33.51 -16.21 8.43
N LYS A 315 -33.96 -14.95 8.50
CA LYS A 315 -34.67 -14.30 7.37
C LYS A 315 -33.81 -14.12 6.12
N LEU A 316 -32.51 -13.89 6.29
CA LEU A 316 -31.57 -13.79 5.17
C LEU A 316 -31.29 -15.14 4.48
N GLY A 317 -31.65 -16.27 5.11
CA GLY A 317 -31.50 -17.62 4.57
C GLY A 317 -30.26 -18.37 5.06
N PHE A 318 -29.63 -17.96 6.17
CA PHE A 318 -28.52 -18.73 6.74
C PHE A 318 -29.01 -20.05 7.34
N CYS A 319 -28.31 -21.15 7.08
CA CYS A 319 -28.67 -22.46 7.65
C CYS A 319 -28.51 -22.50 9.18
N ALA A 320 -29.31 -23.35 9.85
CA ALA A 320 -29.30 -23.51 11.30
C ALA A 320 -27.90 -23.84 11.87
N ARG A 321 -27.15 -24.72 11.21
CA ARG A 321 -25.79 -25.10 11.62
C ARG A 321 -24.84 -23.90 11.73
N TRP A 322 -24.87 -23.03 10.72
CA TRP A 322 -24.06 -21.81 10.72
C TRP A 322 -24.48 -20.85 11.84
N ILE A 323 -25.79 -20.65 12.00
CA ILE A 323 -26.34 -19.80 13.07
C ILE A 323 -25.88 -20.31 14.43
N THR A 324 -25.97 -21.61 14.71
CA THR A 324 -25.50 -22.21 15.97
C THR A 324 -24.02 -21.92 16.22
N TRP A 325 -23.14 -22.06 15.23
CA TRP A 325 -21.72 -21.73 15.39
C TRP A 325 -21.49 -20.27 15.77
N ILE A 326 -22.20 -19.34 15.13
CA ILE A 326 -22.08 -17.90 15.41
C ILE A 326 -22.62 -17.58 16.80
N MET A 327 -23.79 -18.13 17.15
CA MET A 327 -24.41 -17.94 18.46
C MET A 327 -23.51 -18.47 19.57
N GLU A 328 -22.94 -19.66 19.43
CA GLU A 328 -22.01 -20.23 20.41
C GLU A 328 -20.78 -19.33 20.64
N CYS A 329 -20.28 -18.66 19.59
CA CYS A 329 -19.14 -17.75 19.71
C CYS A 329 -19.46 -16.48 20.53
N ILE A 330 -20.70 -15.98 20.45
CA ILE A 330 -21.10 -14.71 21.09
C ILE A 330 -21.74 -14.91 22.47
N THR A 331 -22.56 -15.95 22.66
CA THR A 331 -23.33 -16.16 23.90
C THR A 331 -22.51 -16.75 25.04
N THR A 332 -21.47 -17.52 24.73
CA THR A 332 -20.63 -18.19 25.75
C THR A 332 -19.46 -17.33 26.24
N ALA A 333 -19.33 -16.11 25.73
CA ALA A 333 -18.28 -15.19 26.12
C ALA A 333 -18.55 -14.59 27.50
N PHE A 334 -17.50 -14.38 28.30
CA PHE A 334 -17.57 -13.62 29.54
C PHE A 334 -16.32 -12.76 29.70
N PHE A 335 -16.44 -11.67 30.46
CA PHE A 335 -15.46 -10.59 30.51
C PHE A 335 -14.87 -10.39 31.91
N SER A 336 -13.57 -10.09 31.93
CA SER A 336 -12.86 -9.48 33.07
C SER A 336 -12.25 -8.15 32.64
N PHE A 337 -12.06 -7.20 33.58
CA PHE A 337 -11.50 -5.88 33.26
C PHE A 337 -10.06 -5.75 33.74
N ASN A 338 -9.13 -5.40 32.86
CA ASN A 338 -7.75 -5.13 33.25
C ASN A 338 -7.58 -3.67 33.68
N ILE A 339 -7.53 -3.43 35.00
CA ILE A 339 -7.39 -2.10 35.59
C ILE A 339 -5.96 -1.96 36.12
N ASN A 340 -5.17 -1.09 35.50
CA ASN A 340 -3.77 -0.81 35.88
C ASN A 340 -2.83 -2.06 35.94
N GLY A 341 -3.20 -3.16 35.30
CA GLY A 341 -2.38 -4.38 35.23
C GLY A 341 -2.99 -5.58 35.96
N GLU A 342 -4.08 -5.39 36.70
CA GLU A 342 -4.78 -6.44 37.45
C GLU A 342 -6.16 -6.71 36.85
N PRO A 343 -6.53 -7.98 36.61
CA PRO A 343 -7.89 -8.34 36.22
C PRO A 343 -8.83 -8.19 37.43
N LYS A 344 -9.81 -7.30 37.34
CA LYS A 344 -10.88 -7.10 38.34
C LYS A 344 -12.25 -7.38 37.72
N GLY A 345 -13.14 -7.98 38.51
CA GLY A 345 -14.55 -8.21 38.19
C GLY A 345 -14.84 -9.29 37.14
N TYR A 346 -16.10 -9.76 37.14
CA TYR A 346 -16.64 -10.71 36.17
C TYR A 346 -18.00 -10.26 35.67
N VAL A 347 -18.20 -10.26 34.35
CA VAL A 347 -19.48 -9.93 33.71
C VAL A 347 -19.81 -10.98 32.66
N ILE A 348 -20.99 -11.57 32.78
CA ILE A 348 -21.58 -12.44 31.75
C ILE A 348 -22.53 -11.56 30.93
N PRO A 349 -22.21 -11.26 29.67
CA PRO A 349 -23.11 -10.50 28.81
C PRO A 349 -24.35 -11.32 28.47
N SER A 350 -25.46 -10.62 28.26
CA SER A 350 -26.70 -11.17 27.68
C SER A 350 -27.06 -10.49 26.34
N ARG A 351 -26.26 -9.49 25.93
CA ARG A 351 -26.29 -8.84 24.63
C ARG A 351 -24.92 -8.29 24.27
N GLY A 352 -24.80 -7.78 23.05
CA GLY A 352 -23.62 -7.10 22.53
C GLY A 352 -22.65 -8.04 21.83
N ILE A 353 -21.82 -7.49 20.96
CA ILE A 353 -20.82 -8.21 20.20
C ILE A 353 -19.43 -7.61 20.45
N ARG A 354 -18.41 -8.47 20.46
CA ARG A 354 -17.08 -8.11 20.97
C ARG A 354 -16.36 -7.07 20.11
N GLN A 355 -16.03 -5.92 20.69
CA GLN A 355 -15.05 -4.99 20.09
C GLN A 355 -13.64 -5.54 20.33
N GLY A 356 -12.91 -5.84 19.27
CA GLY A 356 -11.68 -6.66 19.34
C GLY A 356 -11.78 -7.93 18.51
N ASP A 357 -12.99 -8.49 18.41
CA ASP A 357 -13.25 -9.72 17.68
C ASP A 357 -13.37 -9.46 16.18
N PRO A 358 -12.54 -10.15 15.41
CA PRO A 358 -12.70 -10.22 14.00
C PRO A 358 -14.14 -10.33 13.46
N LEU A 359 -15.02 -11.15 14.04
CA LEU A 359 -16.35 -11.45 13.49
C LEU A 359 -17.36 -10.31 13.62
N SER A 360 -17.25 -9.53 14.69
CA SER A 360 -18.23 -8.53 15.11
C SER A 360 -18.62 -7.49 14.05
N PRO A 361 -17.71 -6.86 13.28
CA PRO A 361 -18.10 -5.86 12.29
C PRO A 361 -19.06 -6.39 11.26
N TYR A 362 -18.92 -7.66 10.86
CA TYR A 362 -19.78 -8.26 9.87
C TYR A 362 -21.16 -8.63 10.43
N LEU A 363 -21.20 -9.11 11.67
CA LEU A 363 -22.47 -9.33 12.37
C LEU A 363 -23.22 -8.01 12.54
N PHE A 364 -22.50 -6.92 12.85
CA PHE A 364 -23.11 -5.59 12.91
C PHE A 364 -23.69 -5.14 11.56
N LEU A 365 -23.02 -5.44 10.44
CA LEU A 365 -23.58 -5.14 9.11
C LEU A 365 -24.92 -5.86 8.88
N LEU A 366 -25.04 -7.12 9.32
CA LEU A 366 -26.30 -7.87 9.22
C LEU A 366 -27.40 -7.17 10.03
N VAL A 367 -27.12 -6.72 11.26
CA VAL A 367 -28.07 -5.95 12.07
C VAL A 367 -28.48 -4.65 11.35
N SER A 368 -27.51 -3.91 10.81
CA SER A 368 -27.78 -2.66 10.06
C SER A 368 -28.59 -2.86 8.78
N GLN A 369 -28.62 -4.08 8.24
CA GLN A 369 -29.39 -4.42 7.04
C GLN A 369 -30.90 -4.27 7.27
N GLY A 370 -31.38 -4.56 8.49
CA GLY A 370 -32.77 -4.32 8.87
C GLY A 370 -33.15 -2.84 8.75
N PHE A 371 -32.25 -1.94 9.18
CA PHE A 371 -32.48 -0.49 9.05
C PHE A 371 -32.49 -0.03 7.59
N SER A 372 -31.55 -0.52 6.78
CA SER A 372 -31.49 -0.23 5.33
C SER A 372 -32.77 -0.67 4.63
N HIS A 373 -33.27 -1.87 4.94
CA HIS A 373 -34.51 -2.41 4.40
C HIS A 373 -35.75 -1.58 4.75
N LEU A 374 -35.87 -1.10 5.98
CA LEU A 374 -37.00 -0.24 6.38
C LEU A 374 -37.05 1.07 5.56
N LEU A 375 -35.90 1.68 5.30
CA LEU A 375 -35.79 2.88 4.45
C LEU A 375 -36.16 2.56 3.00
N ASP A 376 -35.68 1.44 2.45
CA ASP A 376 -36.00 1.00 1.10
C ASP A 376 -37.49 0.64 0.94
N ARG A 377 -38.11 0.04 1.97
CA ARG A 377 -39.56 -0.24 2.01
C ARG A 377 -40.37 1.06 2.02
N ALA A 378 -39.98 2.03 2.84
CA ALA A 378 -40.63 3.35 2.88
C ALA A 378 -40.51 4.10 1.55
N GLN A 379 -39.37 3.96 0.85
CA GLN A 379 -39.17 4.50 -0.49
C GLN A 379 -40.07 3.82 -1.53
N ARG A 380 -40.13 2.48 -1.53
CA ARG A 380 -41.00 1.71 -2.44
C ARG A 380 -42.48 2.05 -2.26
N ASN A 381 -42.89 2.24 -1.00
CA ASN A 381 -44.26 2.63 -0.65
C ASN A 381 -44.53 4.14 -0.84
N LYS A 382 -43.60 4.89 -1.45
CA LYS A 382 -43.69 6.34 -1.70
C LYS A 382 -43.90 7.19 -0.42
N LYS A 383 -43.58 6.66 0.76
CA LYS A 383 -43.61 7.40 2.03
C LYS A 383 -42.36 8.26 2.24
N LEU A 384 -41.23 7.85 1.66
CA LEU A 384 -39.99 8.62 1.62
C LEU A 384 -39.55 8.87 0.18
N THR A 385 -39.10 10.10 -0.10
CA THR A 385 -38.56 10.48 -1.41
C THR A 385 -37.06 10.68 -1.30
N GLY A 386 -36.29 9.75 -1.86
CA GLY A 386 -34.83 9.88 -1.93
C GLY A 386 -34.38 11.09 -2.78
N MET A 387 -33.15 11.53 -2.55
CA MET A 387 -32.58 12.66 -3.28
C MET A 387 -32.00 12.21 -4.62
N ARG A 388 -32.21 13.01 -5.68
CA ARG A 388 -31.69 12.77 -7.02
C ARG A 388 -30.98 14.04 -7.53
N ILE A 389 -29.73 13.91 -7.96
CA ILE A 389 -28.91 15.05 -8.44
C ILE A 389 -29.16 15.36 -9.92
N SER A 390 -29.38 14.35 -10.76
CA SER A 390 -29.58 14.49 -12.21
C SER A 390 -30.80 13.72 -12.69
N ARG A 391 -31.41 14.10 -13.83
CA ARG A 391 -32.67 13.48 -14.33
C ARG A 391 -32.58 11.95 -14.45
N SER A 392 -31.47 11.44 -14.96
CA SER A 392 -31.14 10.01 -15.11
C SER A 392 -30.36 9.42 -13.93
N GLY A 393 -30.10 10.20 -12.88
CA GLY A 393 -29.33 9.76 -11.72
C GLY A 393 -30.13 8.85 -10.77
N PRO A 394 -29.44 8.00 -9.99
CA PRO A 394 -30.10 7.17 -8.99
C PRO A 394 -30.69 8.05 -7.88
N SER A 395 -31.88 7.67 -7.40
CA SER A 395 -32.42 8.22 -6.16
C SER A 395 -31.78 7.51 -4.98
N ILE A 396 -31.15 8.26 -4.08
CA ILE A 396 -30.51 7.72 -2.88
C ILE A 396 -31.27 8.22 -1.65
N THR A 397 -31.75 7.30 -0.82
CA THR A 397 -32.35 7.60 0.49
C THR A 397 -31.36 7.52 1.64
N HIS A 398 -30.32 6.70 1.53
CA HIS A 398 -29.37 6.54 2.63
C HIS A 398 -27.97 6.15 2.15
N LEU A 399 -26.96 6.49 2.95
CA LEU A 399 -25.56 6.08 2.81
C LEU A 399 -25.04 5.69 4.19
N PHE A 400 -24.68 4.42 4.35
CA PHE A 400 -24.16 3.89 5.61
C PHE A 400 -22.68 3.59 5.52
N PHE A 401 -21.98 3.85 6.62
CA PHE A 401 -20.62 3.41 6.85
C PHE A 401 -20.52 2.83 8.26
N ALA A 402 -20.86 1.55 8.39
CA ALA A 402 -21.03 0.89 9.67
C ALA A 402 -22.09 1.61 10.53
N ASP A 403 -21.69 2.24 11.63
CA ASP A 403 -22.55 2.98 12.56
C ASP A 403 -22.83 4.42 12.13
N ASP A 404 -21.93 5.04 11.35
CA ASP A 404 -22.14 6.37 10.77
C ASP A 404 -23.18 6.28 9.63
N SER A 405 -24.32 6.95 9.79
CA SER A 405 -25.45 6.85 8.85
C SER A 405 -25.90 8.23 8.34
N LEU A 406 -26.02 8.38 7.02
CA LEU A 406 -26.62 9.55 6.37
C LEU A 406 -27.93 9.14 5.72
N ILE A 407 -29.00 9.93 5.92
CA ILE A 407 -30.31 9.74 5.30
C ILE A 407 -30.65 11.00 4.51
N PHE A 408 -31.17 10.84 3.30
CA PHE A 408 -31.58 11.88 2.37
C PHE A 408 -33.08 11.74 2.10
N CYS A 409 -33.83 12.80 2.34
CA CYS A 409 -35.27 12.83 2.11
C CYS A 409 -35.75 14.25 1.81
N LYS A 410 -37.01 14.39 1.40
CA LYS A 410 -37.64 15.71 1.22
C LYS A 410 -37.80 16.38 2.59
N ALA A 411 -37.58 17.69 2.64
CA ALA A 411 -37.73 18.47 3.87
C ALA A 411 -39.20 18.86 4.06
N ASP A 412 -40.02 17.91 4.51
CA ASP A 412 -41.40 18.16 4.90
C ASP A 412 -41.77 17.38 6.17
N LYS A 413 -42.84 17.82 6.84
CA LYS A 413 -43.31 17.22 8.10
C LYS A 413 -43.65 15.74 7.96
N ARG A 414 -44.33 15.35 6.87
CA ARG A 414 -44.76 13.95 6.64
C ARG A 414 -43.57 13.00 6.54
N GLN A 415 -42.52 13.38 5.81
CA GLN A 415 -41.31 12.57 5.69
C GLN A 415 -40.49 12.57 6.98
N ALA A 416 -40.44 13.68 7.72
CA ALA A 416 -39.80 13.73 9.03
C ALA A 416 -40.48 12.77 10.04
N GLU A 417 -41.81 12.76 10.08
CA GLU A 417 -42.61 11.82 10.90
C GLU A 417 -42.37 10.37 10.49
N GLU A 418 -42.28 10.08 9.20
CA GLU A 418 -41.99 8.73 8.71
C GLU A 418 -40.56 8.29 9.08
N VAL A 419 -39.55 9.17 8.97
CA VAL A 419 -38.20 8.85 9.46
C VAL A 419 -38.23 8.56 10.96
N ARG A 420 -38.91 9.38 11.77
CA ARG A 420 -39.07 9.13 13.20
C ARG A 420 -39.73 7.78 13.49
N ARG A 421 -40.78 7.43 12.74
CA ARG A 421 -41.46 6.13 12.86
C ARG A 421 -40.51 4.98 12.56
N ILE A 422 -39.73 5.07 11.49
CA ILE A 422 -38.72 4.06 11.13
C ILE A 422 -37.66 3.93 12.22
N LEU A 423 -37.16 5.05 12.75
CA LEU A 423 -36.18 5.05 13.83
C LEU A 423 -36.73 4.37 15.08
N LYS A 424 -37.97 4.68 15.49
CA LYS A 424 -38.64 4.03 16.64
C LYS A 424 -38.81 2.53 16.43
N ILE A 425 -39.21 2.10 15.23
CA ILE A 425 -39.37 0.67 14.90
C ILE A 425 -38.02 -0.04 14.97
N TYR A 426 -36.99 0.55 14.38
CA TYR A 426 -35.64 -0.02 14.41
C TYR A 426 -35.08 -0.06 15.84
N GLU A 427 -35.28 0.98 16.65
CA GLU A 427 -34.89 1.01 18.06
C GLU A 427 -35.65 -0.05 18.87
N HIS A 428 -36.95 -0.25 18.65
CA HIS A 428 -37.72 -1.27 19.36
C HIS A 428 -37.27 -2.70 19.01
N GLY A 429 -37.03 -2.98 17.72
CA GLY A 429 -36.66 -4.31 17.25
C GLY A 429 -35.19 -4.66 17.50
N SER A 430 -34.26 -3.73 17.24
CA SER A 430 -32.81 -3.97 17.37
C SER A 430 -32.22 -3.57 18.72
N ARG A 431 -32.95 -2.77 19.51
CA ARG A 431 -32.52 -2.08 20.74
C ARG A 431 -31.28 -1.17 20.56
N GLN A 432 -30.98 -0.80 19.32
CA GLN A 432 -30.02 0.25 19.02
C GLN A 432 -30.61 1.61 19.38
N VAL A 433 -29.80 2.45 20.00
CA VAL A 433 -30.20 3.79 20.44
C VAL A 433 -29.39 4.82 19.67
N ILE A 434 -30.05 5.87 19.22
CA ILE A 434 -29.41 6.97 18.49
C ILE A 434 -28.70 7.88 19.48
N ASN A 435 -27.50 8.32 19.12
CA ASN A 435 -26.80 9.33 19.89
C ASN A 435 -27.36 10.73 19.56
N MET A 436 -28.26 11.22 20.42
CA MET A 436 -28.92 12.52 20.25
C MET A 436 -27.92 13.68 20.21
N GLU A 437 -26.79 13.62 20.93
CA GLU A 437 -25.81 14.70 20.93
C GLU A 437 -25.13 14.92 19.56
N LYS A 438 -25.05 13.84 18.77
CA LYS A 438 -24.46 13.80 17.44
C LYS A 438 -25.49 13.80 16.32
N PHE A 439 -26.78 13.67 16.65
CA PHE A 439 -27.86 13.72 15.69
C PHE A 439 -27.95 15.13 15.09
N SER A 440 -27.76 15.22 13.77
CA SER A 440 -27.66 16.50 13.08
C SER A 440 -28.40 16.52 11.75
N VAL A 441 -28.90 17.69 11.38
CA VAL A 441 -29.62 17.92 10.11
C VAL A 441 -28.94 18.99 9.26
N PHE A 442 -29.03 18.82 7.95
CA PHE A 442 -28.61 19.76 6.91
C PHE A 442 -29.79 20.02 5.97
N PHE A 443 -30.18 21.28 5.79
CA PHE A 443 -31.27 21.70 4.90
C PHE A 443 -30.74 22.30 3.60
N SER A 444 -31.47 22.12 2.50
CA SER A 444 -31.23 22.89 1.28
C SER A 444 -31.59 24.36 1.48
N ARG A 445 -31.03 25.24 0.65
CA ARG A 445 -31.27 26.69 0.78
C ARG A 445 -32.70 27.12 0.46
N ASN A 446 -33.43 26.29 -0.28
CA ASN A 446 -34.83 26.52 -0.67
C ASN A 446 -35.85 25.89 0.31
N VAL A 447 -35.43 25.47 1.52
CA VAL A 447 -36.37 25.03 2.56
C VAL A 447 -36.87 26.24 3.33
N GLU A 448 -38.20 26.39 3.44
CA GLU A 448 -38.81 27.50 4.17
C GLU A 448 -38.57 27.41 5.68
N GLN A 449 -38.60 28.54 6.37
CA GLN A 449 -38.42 28.56 7.82
C GLN A 449 -39.57 27.89 8.57
N ASN A 450 -40.78 27.85 7.98
CA ASN A 450 -41.91 27.15 8.58
C ASN A 450 -41.70 25.63 8.56
N ASP A 451 -41.32 25.08 7.39
CA ASP A 451 -40.98 23.66 7.25
C ASP A 451 -39.85 23.24 8.20
N GLN A 452 -38.82 24.08 8.35
CA GLN A 452 -37.75 23.81 9.31
C GLN A 452 -38.27 23.69 10.75
N ARG A 453 -39.16 24.61 11.17
CA ARG A 453 -39.78 24.58 12.50
C ARG A 453 -40.61 23.32 12.74
N GLU A 454 -41.40 22.91 11.75
CA GLU A 454 -42.18 21.67 11.83
C GLU A 454 -41.29 20.43 11.94
N ILE A 455 -40.18 20.39 11.19
CA ILE A 455 -39.23 19.28 11.27
C ILE A 455 -38.54 19.23 12.64
N TYR A 456 -38.24 20.37 13.25
CA TYR A 456 -37.68 20.43 14.60
C TYR A 456 -38.66 19.91 15.66
N SER A 457 -39.95 20.28 15.56
CA SER A 457 -40.95 19.79 16.52
C SER A 457 -41.17 18.28 16.37
N CYS A 458 -41.03 17.74 15.16
CA CYS A 458 -41.22 16.32 14.93
C CYS A 458 -40.05 15.46 15.43
N LEU A 459 -38.82 15.87 15.15
CA LEU A 459 -37.65 15.00 15.32
C LEU A 459 -36.91 15.15 16.65
N GLU A 460 -37.25 16.14 17.49
CA GLU A 460 -36.77 16.39 18.86
C GLU A 460 -35.23 16.40 19.04
N HIS A 461 -34.69 17.42 19.73
CA HIS A 461 -33.24 17.54 20.06
C HIS A 461 -32.25 17.53 18.87
N ILE A 462 -32.69 17.80 17.64
CA ILE A 462 -31.81 17.90 16.47
C ILE A 462 -30.92 19.15 16.54
N LYS A 463 -29.63 18.97 16.26
CA LYS A 463 -28.71 20.10 16.02
C LYS A 463 -28.63 20.44 14.53
N VAL A 464 -28.88 21.70 14.20
CA VAL A 464 -28.61 22.23 12.84
C VAL A 464 -27.13 22.43 12.69
N VAL A 465 -26.53 21.76 11.73
CA VAL A 465 -25.09 21.85 11.50
C VAL A 465 -24.85 22.54 10.16
N LYS A 466 -24.22 23.72 10.20
CA LYS A 466 -23.74 24.39 8.96
C LYS A 466 -22.39 23.84 8.50
N GLN A 467 -21.61 23.25 9.42
CA GLN A 467 -20.28 22.65 9.17
C GLN A 467 -20.09 21.38 10.00
N GLY A 468 -19.85 20.25 9.36
CA GLY A 468 -19.67 18.96 10.04
C GLY A 468 -18.52 18.14 9.46
N LYS A 469 -18.14 17.06 10.16
CA LYS A 469 -17.22 16.04 9.65
C LYS A 469 -17.96 14.73 9.41
N TYR A 470 -17.67 14.06 8.30
CA TYR A 470 -18.13 12.71 7.97
C TYR A 470 -16.92 11.88 7.54
N LEU A 471 -16.73 10.71 8.16
CA LEU A 471 -15.59 9.83 7.89
C LEU A 471 -14.22 10.51 7.96
N GLY A 472 -14.07 11.45 8.91
CA GLY A 472 -12.85 12.21 9.16
C GLY A 472 -12.58 13.38 8.20
N LEU A 473 -13.49 13.65 7.27
CA LEU A 473 -13.40 14.74 6.28
C LEU A 473 -14.54 15.73 6.47
N PRO A 474 -14.35 17.02 6.14
CA PRO A 474 -15.41 18.01 6.22
C PRO A 474 -16.52 17.70 5.22
N MET A 475 -17.77 17.84 5.67
CA MET A 475 -18.99 17.57 4.91
C MET A 475 -19.37 18.69 3.94
N VAL A 476 -18.96 19.94 4.23
CA VAL A 476 -19.38 21.13 3.50
C VAL A 476 -18.16 21.94 3.08
N ILE A 477 -18.04 22.22 1.78
CA ILE A 477 -17.06 23.18 1.25
C ILE A 477 -17.55 24.58 1.60
N THR A 478 -16.91 25.25 2.56
CA THR A 478 -17.11 26.70 2.80
C THR A 478 -16.51 27.51 1.65
N ASN A 479 -16.83 28.81 1.57
CA ASN A 479 -16.37 29.65 0.46
C ASN A 479 -14.84 29.82 0.40
N THR A 480 -14.09 29.42 1.44
CA THR A 480 -12.62 29.47 1.46
C THR A 480 -12.02 28.06 1.65
N ASN A 481 -11.24 27.62 0.66
CA ASN A 481 -10.58 26.31 0.70
C ASN A 481 -9.57 26.16 1.87
N ASP A 482 -9.07 27.27 2.42
CA ASP A 482 -8.14 27.29 3.55
C ASP A 482 -8.80 26.82 4.87
N GLN A 483 -10.09 27.10 5.08
CA GLN A 483 -10.81 26.66 6.30
C GLN A 483 -11.11 25.16 6.26
N ILE A 484 -11.44 24.63 5.08
CA ILE A 484 -11.83 23.23 4.86
C ILE A 484 -10.70 22.28 5.26
N PHE A 485 -9.48 22.60 4.85
CA PHE A 485 -8.32 21.72 5.07
C PHE A 485 -7.39 22.19 6.19
N GLY A 486 -7.74 23.26 6.92
CA GLY A 486 -6.96 23.78 8.04
C GLY A 486 -6.66 22.72 9.12
N PHE A 487 -7.61 21.82 9.38
CA PHE A 487 -7.43 20.72 10.33
C PHE A 487 -6.28 19.77 9.94
N ILE A 488 -5.99 19.60 8.64
CA ILE A 488 -4.88 18.76 8.16
C ILE A 488 -3.56 19.44 8.49
N ARG A 489 -3.46 20.74 8.23
CA ARG A 489 -2.30 21.56 8.59
C ARG A 489 -2.04 21.50 10.09
N GLU A 490 -3.07 21.70 10.92
CA GLU A 490 -2.96 21.61 12.38
C GLU A 490 -2.52 20.23 12.85
N LYS A 491 -3.09 19.16 12.27
CA LYS A 491 -2.71 17.79 12.62
C LYS A 491 -1.25 17.50 12.27
N CYS A 492 -0.79 17.95 11.10
CA CYS A 492 0.62 17.89 10.71
C CYS A 492 1.49 18.69 11.68
N ASN A 493 1.05 19.89 12.08
CA ASN A 493 1.80 20.74 13.01
C ASN A 493 1.96 20.10 14.38
N LYS A 494 0.85 19.64 14.98
CA LYS A 494 0.84 18.93 16.27
C LYS A 494 1.72 17.67 16.22
N THR A 495 1.67 16.92 15.13
CA THR A 495 2.48 15.70 14.98
C THR A 495 3.97 16.02 14.89
N ILE A 496 4.34 17.04 14.11
CA ILE A 496 5.73 17.50 13.98
C ILE A 496 6.25 18.08 15.30
N PHE A 497 5.43 18.86 16.01
CA PHE A 497 5.76 19.39 17.33
C PHE A 497 5.92 18.27 18.37
N ASN A 498 5.09 17.23 18.32
CA ASN A 498 5.28 16.04 19.16
C ASN A 498 6.56 15.24 18.81
N TRP A 499 7.22 15.56 17.70
CA TRP A 499 8.52 15.02 17.34
C TRP A 499 9.69 15.93 17.65
N SER A 500 9.50 17.25 17.81
CA SER A 500 10.60 18.14 18.14
C SER A 500 11.26 17.69 19.43
N ASN A 501 10.46 17.36 20.46
CA ASN A 501 10.86 16.87 21.79
C ASN A 501 11.58 15.50 21.81
N LYS A 502 12.07 15.00 20.67
CA LYS A 502 12.70 13.69 20.50
C LYS A 502 14.07 13.88 19.83
N GLN A 503 15.12 13.40 20.49
CA GLN A 503 16.51 13.31 20.01
C GLN A 503 16.63 12.42 18.76
N LEU A 504 16.11 12.89 17.63
CA LEU A 504 16.03 12.15 16.37
C LEU A 504 17.20 12.51 15.47
N SER A 505 17.87 11.47 14.96
CA SER A 505 18.85 11.61 13.89
C SER A 505 18.20 12.24 12.65
N GLN A 506 18.99 12.91 11.79
CA GLN A 506 18.45 13.45 10.54
C GLN A 506 17.92 12.33 9.63
N ALA A 507 18.53 11.13 9.65
CA ALA A 507 17.99 9.94 9.00
C ALA A 507 16.59 9.58 9.55
N GLY A 508 16.41 9.57 10.87
CA GLY A 508 15.13 9.32 11.52
C GLY A 508 14.06 10.37 11.18
N LYS A 509 14.42 11.65 11.08
CA LYS A 509 13.52 12.72 10.61
C LYS A 509 13.01 12.45 9.18
N GLU A 510 13.81 11.84 8.32
CA GLU A 510 13.47 11.59 6.90
C GLU A 510 12.37 10.55 6.83
N VAL A 511 12.60 9.47 7.57
CA VAL A 511 11.70 8.33 7.68
C VAL A 511 10.36 8.78 8.27
N LEU A 512 10.38 9.59 9.35
CA LEU A 512 9.17 10.11 9.98
C LEU A 512 8.34 11.00 9.06
N LEU A 513 8.98 11.97 8.41
CA LEU A 513 8.31 12.87 7.48
C LEU A 513 7.65 12.08 6.34
N LYS A 514 8.35 11.09 5.78
CA LYS A 514 7.84 10.28 4.65
C LYS A 514 6.76 9.28 5.06
N ALA A 515 6.96 8.58 6.18
CA ALA A 515 6.07 7.51 6.62
C ALA A 515 4.79 8.06 7.28
N VAL A 516 4.87 9.21 7.95
CA VAL A 516 3.76 9.77 8.72
C VAL A 516 3.26 11.07 8.11
N THR A 517 4.05 12.15 8.09
CA THR A 517 3.56 13.48 7.67
C THR A 517 3.06 13.51 6.23
N MET A 518 3.78 12.87 5.30
CA MET A 518 3.37 12.79 3.89
C MET A 518 2.21 11.80 3.68
N ALA A 519 2.05 10.81 4.55
CA ALA A 519 0.96 9.85 4.48
C ALA A 519 -0.37 10.43 5.01
N MET A 520 -0.32 11.31 6.02
CA MET A 520 -1.49 11.93 6.64
C MET A 520 -2.47 12.61 5.66
N PRO A 521 -2.02 13.47 4.73
CA PRO A 521 -2.93 14.12 3.78
C PRO A 521 -3.37 13.19 2.65
N THR A 522 -2.74 12.02 2.46
CA THR A 522 -3.00 11.12 1.32
C THR A 522 -4.48 10.71 1.23
N TYR A 523 -5.13 10.45 2.36
CA TYR A 523 -6.55 10.11 2.43
C TYR A 523 -7.42 11.24 1.86
N ALA A 524 -7.24 12.47 2.34
CA ALA A 524 -7.98 13.64 1.86
C ALA A 524 -7.62 14.03 0.41
N MET A 525 -6.34 13.93 0.03
CA MET A 525 -5.84 14.19 -1.32
C MET A 525 -6.40 13.21 -2.36
N SER A 526 -6.86 12.02 -1.95
CA SER A 526 -7.48 11.09 -2.88
C SER A 526 -8.90 11.51 -3.27
N CYS A 527 -9.60 12.28 -2.43
CA CYS A 527 -10.94 12.78 -2.73
C CYS A 527 -10.95 14.22 -3.25
N PHE A 528 -10.04 15.08 -2.77
CA PHE A 528 -10.10 16.51 -3.02
C PHE A 528 -8.81 17.07 -3.62
N LYS A 529 -8.97 18.09 -4.47
CA LYS A 529 -7.86 18.92 -4.93
C LYS A 529 -7.51 19.95 -3.86
N PHE A 530 -6.28 19.89 -3.37
CA PHE A 530 -5.79 20.77 -2.32
C PHE A 530 -5.41 22.14 -2.90
N PRO A 531 -5.62 23.23 -2.15
CA PRO A 531 -5.07 24.53 -2.50
C PRO A 531 -3.54 24.49 -2.58
N VAL A 532 -2.98 25.18 -3.58
CA VAL A 532 -1.53 25.32 -3.73
C VAL A 532 -0.89 25.90 -2.46
N LYS A 533 -1.55 26.88 -1.82
CA LYS A 533 -1.11 27.50 -0.57
C LYS A 533 -0.96 26.47 0.56
N LEU A 534 -1.97 25.64 0.79
CA LEU A 534 -1.92 24.57 1.80
C LEU A 534 -0.76 23.60 1.56
N CYS A 535 -0.56 23.16 0.30
CA CYS A 535 0.57 22.30 -0.04
C CYS A 535 1.92 22.97 0.24
N LYS A 536 2.05 24.27 -0.06
CA LYS A 536 3.25 25.06 0.26
C LYS A 536 3.46 25.21 1.77
N ASP A 537 2.40 25.44 2.55
CA ASP A 537 2.47 25.54 4.01
C ASP A 537 2.99 24.24 4.64
N ILE A 538 2.43 23.09 4.24
CA ILE A 538 2.85 21.78 4.74
C ILE A 538 4.30 21.49 4.32
N ASN A 539 4.67 21.78 3.07
CA ASN A 539 6.05 21.66 2.60
C ASN A 539 7.02 22.53 3.42
N ALA A 540 6.65 23.76 3.74
CA ALA A 540 7.45 24.66 4.57
C ALA A 540 7.58 24.16 6.02
N MET A 541 6.54 23.55 6.59
CA MET A 541 6.60 22.90 7.90
C MET A 541 7.55 21.70 7.89
N MET A 542 7.46 20.84 6.87
CA MET A 542 8.37 19.70 6.72
C MET A 542 9.82 20.15 6.53
N ALA A 543 10.05 21.21 5.74
CA ALA A 543 11.37 21.81 5.55
C ALA A 543 11.96 22.34 6.86
N ARG A 544 11.15 23.09 7.63
CA ARG A 544 11.56 23.62 8.94
C ARG A 544 11.91 22.51 9.93
N PHE A 545 11.13 21.43 9.97
CA PHE A 545 11.42 20.30 10.83
C PHE A 545 12.67 19.52 10.40
N TRP A 546 12.85 19.34 9.09
CA TRP A 546 14.02 18.65 8.53
C TRP A 546 15.33 19.36 8.87
N TRP A 547 15.35 20.69 8.76
CA TRP A 547 16.54 21.51 9.05
C TRP A 547 16.66 21.96 10.51
N GLY A 548 15.54 22.04 11.24
CA GLY A 548 15.48 22.55 12.61
C GLY A 548 15.89 21.55 13.68
N GLU A 549 16.11 22.04 14.89
CA GLU A 549 16.40 21.28 16.12
C GLU A 549 15.35 21.54 17.20
N ASP A 550 15.45 20.80 18.31
CA ASP A 550 14.47 20.67 19.40
C ASP A 550 13.98 22.03 19.96
N ASN A 551 14.80 23.07 19.92
CA ASN A 551 14.53 24.35 20.62
C ASN A 551 13.85 25.44 19.78
N GLY A 552 13.14 25.10 18.68
CA GLY A 552 12.36 26.08 17.92
C GLY A 552 13.17 27.21 17.23
N LYS A 553 14.50 27.19 17.32
CA LYS A 553 15.38 28.15 16.64
C LYS A 553 15.31 27.91 15.13
N ARG A 554 15.08 28.98 14.35
CA ARG A 554 15.08 28.93 12.89
C ARG A 554 16.49 28.62 12.40
N LYS A 555 16.74 27.37 11.97
CA LYS A 555 17.99 26.99 11.30
C LYS A 555 17.95 27.32 9.81
N MET A 556 19.11 27.60 9.25
CA MET A 556 19.26 27.90 7.84
C MET A 556 18.90 26.68 6.97
N HIS A 557 18.11 26.90 5.93
CA HIS A 557 17.78 25.89 4.94
C HIS A 557 18.93 25.78 3.93
N TRP A 558 19.80 24.79 4.10
CA TRP A 558 20.97 24.60 3.24
C TRP A 558 20.62 24.16 1.82
N CYS A 559 19.43 23.58 1.60
CA CYS A 559 18.96 23.18 0.29
C CYS A 559 17.45 23.47 0.13
N SER A 560 17.02 23.85 -1.07
CA SER A 560 15.61 24.15 -1.35
C SER A 560 14.74 22.90 -1.27
N TRP A 561 13.50 23.06 -0.81
CA TRP A 561 12.55 21.93 -0.73
C TRP A 561 12.27 21.30 -2.11
N LYS A 562 12.30 22.12 -3.18
CA LYS A 562 12.16 21.64 -4.57
C LYS A 562 13.25 20.64 -4.93
N LYS A 563 14.52 20.92 -4.55
CA LYS A 563 15.66 20.02 -4.77
C LYS A 563 15.57 18.76 -3.90
N LEU A 564 15.16 18.90 -2.64
CA LEU A 564 14.89 17.76 -1.73
C LEU A 564 13.77 16.83 -2.26
N SER A 565 12.77 17.39 -2.93
CA SER A 565 11.62 16.68 -3.51
C SER A 565 11.88 16.03 -4.86
N THR A 566 13.09 16.20 -5.42
CA THR A 566 13.47 15.47 -6.63
C THR A 566 13.72 13.99 -6.35
N ALA A 567 13.64 13.15 -7.38
CA ALA A 567 13.89 11.73 -7.25
C ALA A 567 15.32 11.48 -6.75
N LYS A 568 15.51 10.42 -5.95
CA LYS A 568 16.82 10.00 -5.45
C LYS A 568 17.85 9.84 -6.57
N ASN A 569 17.43 9.28 -7.70
CA ASN A 569 18.28 9.08 -8.90
C ASN A 569 18.70 10.37 -9.60
N ASN A 570 18.05 11.51 -9.30
CA ASN A 570 18.35 12.81 -9.88
C ASN A 570 18.94 13.77 -8.82
N GLY A 571 19.43 13.23 -7.71
CA GLY A 571 20.09 14.00 -6.65
C GLY A 571 19.18 14.57 -5.57
N GLY A 572 17.90 14.22 -5.51
CA GLY A 572 17.04 14.57 -4.40
C GLY A 572 17.06 13.55 -3.27
N LEU A 573 16.26 13.80 -2.23
CA LEU A 573 16.01 12.81 -1.18
C LEU A 573 14.74 11.99 -1.45
N GLY A 574 13.94 12.34 -2.46
CA GLY A 574 12.69 11.65 -2.77
C GLY A 574 11.56 11.98 -1.81
N PHE A 575 11.53 13.20 -1.27
CA PHE A 575 10.28 13.76 -0.76
C PHE A 575 9.32 13.94 -1.94
N LYS A 576 8.01 13.76 -1.73
CA LYS A 576 7.03 13.94 -2.81
C LYS A 576 6.58 15.39 -2.78
N ASP A 577 6.52 15.99 -3.96
CA ASP A 577 5.76 17.20 -4.15
C ASP A 577 4.27 16.91 -3.94
N LEU A 578 3.69 17.50 -2.90
CA LEU A 578 2.31 17.27 -2.51
C LEU A 578 1.31 17.68 -3.59
N GLN A 579 1.64 18.68 -4.44
CA GLN A 579 0.75 19.12 -5.51
C GLN A 579 0.67 18.09 -6.63
N GLY A 580 1.82 17.70 -7.20
CA GLY A 580 1.89 16.64 -8.20
C GLY A 580 1.35 15.31 -7.67
N PHE A 581 1.57 15.01 -6.39
CA PHE A 581 1.07 13.79 -5.75
C PHE A 581 -0.45 13.81 -5.57
N ASN A 582 -1.03 14.94 -5.19
CA ASN A 582 -2.48 15.10 -5.11
C ASN A 582 -3.14 14.93 -6.48
N LYS A 583 -2.57 15.52 -7.54
CA LYS A 583 -3.05 15.32 -8.92
C LYS A 583 -3.01 13.84 -9.33
N ALA A 584 -1.88 13.17 -9.10
CA ALA A 584 -1.74 11.73 -9.39
C ALA A 584 -2.71 10.84 -8.57
N LEU A 585 -3.07 11.23 -7.34
CA LEU A 585 -4.05 10.49 -6.55
C LEU A 585 -5.47 10.68 -7.10
N LEU A 586 -5.85 11.91 -7.42
CA LEU A 586 -7.18 12.21 -7.97
C LEU A 586 -7.42 11.52 -9.31
N GLU A 587 -6.40 11.44 -10.15
CA GLU A 587 -6.49 10.74 -11.42
C GLU A 587 -6.62 9.23 -11.28
N SER A 588 -6.07 8.63 -10.21
CA SER A 588 -6.32 7.22 -9.91
C SER A 588 -7.80 6.91 -9.76
N ASN A 589 -8.56 7.85 -9.19
CA ASN A 589 -10.02 7.76 -9.05
C ASN A 589 -10.72 8.22 -10.33
N GLY A 590 -10.14 9.20 -11.02
CA GLY A 590 -10.62 9.80 -12.26
C GLY A 590 -10.49 8.94 -13.50
N ILE A 591 -9.62 7.93 -13.58
CA ILE A 591 -9.48 7.04 -14.77
C ILE A 591 -10.74 6.24 -15.07
N LYS A 592 -11.67 6.13 -14.12
CA LYS A 592 -13.02 5.64 -14.37
C LYS A 592 -13.92 6.64 -15.15
N ARG A 593 -13.49 7.89 -15.34
CA ARG A 593 -14.22 9.00 -15.98
C ARG A 593 -13.33 9.62 -17.09
N ARG A 594 -13.93 9.88 -18.26
CA ARG A 594 -13.25 10.29 -19.51
C ARG A 594 -12.42 11.58 -19.34
N GLY A 595 -11.31 11.72 -20.08
CA GLY A 595 -10.65 13.01 -20.36
C GLY A 595 -9.31 13.32 -19.68
N VAL A 596 -8.60 12.33 -19.12
CA VAL A 596 -7.32 12.57 -18.42
C VAL A 596 -6.12 12.41 -19.37
N GLY A 597 -5.22 13.40 -19.40
CA GLY A 597 -4.00 13.40 -20.22
C GLY A 597 -3.07 12.23 -19.88
N GLY A 598 -3.10 11.18 -20.71
CA GLY A 598 -2.31 9.95 -20.55
C GLY A 598 -3.15 8.67 -20.56
N VAL A 599 -4.49 8.77 -20.42
CA VAL A 599 -5.40 7.62 -20.58
C VAL A 599 -5.79 7.50 -22.05
N ARG A 600 -5.62 6.30 -22.61
CA ARG A 600 -5.96 6.00 -24.01
C ARG A 600 -6.82 4.74 -24.09
N LYS A 601 -7.67 4.64 -25.11
CA LYS A 601 -8.42 3.41 -25.42
C LYS A 601 -7.57 2.49 -26.26
N ARG A 602 -7.45 1.24 -25.81
CA ARG A 602 -6.94 0.12 -26.59
C ARG A 602 -8.10 -0.47 -27.37
N ILE A 603 -7.91 -0.60 -28.67
CA ILE A 603 -8.93 -1.14 -29.57
C ILE A 603 -8.99 -2.66 -29.41
N GLY A 604 -10.16 -3.13 -28.98
CA GLY A 604 -10.55 -4.53 -29.00
C GLY A 604 -11.35 -4.79 -30.26
N ASN A 605 -12.68 -4.73 -30.15
CA ASN A 605 -13.62 -4.86 -31.26
C ASN A 605 -14.01 -3.52 -31.91
N GLY A 606 -13.56 -2.38 -31.36
CA GLY A 606 -13.78 -1.04 -31.88
C GLY A 606 -15.19 -0.49 -31.70
N LYS A 607 -16.12 -1.24 -31.10
CA LYS A 607 -17.55 -0.86 -30.99
C LYS A 607 -17.77 0.28 -29.99
N SER A 608 -16.96 0.34 -28.92
CA SER A 608 -17.12 1.33 -27.86
C SER A 608 -16.19 2.55 -28.01
N THR A 609 -15.43 2.62 -29.11
CA THR A 609 -14.49 3.72 -29.41
C THR A 609 -14.99 4.60 -30.56
N ASN A 610 -15.16 5.89 -30.29
CA ASN A 610 -15.42 6.92 -31.29
C ASN A 610 -14.08 7.36 -31.91
N ILE A 611 -14.01 7.37 -33.24
CA ILE A 611 -12.80 7.72 -33.99
C ILE A 611 -12.30 9.13 -33.63
N TRP A 612 -13.21 10.09 -33.50
CA TRP A 612 -12.91 11.52 -33.46
C TRP A 612 -12.85 12.09 -32.03
N GLU A 613 -13.61 11.51 -31.09
CA GLU A 613 -13.73 12.03 -29.72
C GLU A 613 -12.80 11.35 -28.71
N ASP A 614 -12.54 10.06 -28.90
CA ASP A 614 -11.76 9.27 -27.95
C ASP A 614 -10.25 9.35 -28.27
N ALA A 615 -9.41 9.32 -27.23
CA ALA A 615 -7.97 9.18 -27.40
C ALA A 615 -7.62 7.69 -27.53
N TRP A 616 -7.37 7.20 -28.74
CA TRP A 616 -7.07 5.78 -29.02
C TRP A 616 -5.80 5.53 -29.86
N LEU A 617 -5.18 6.59 -30.40
CA LEU A 617 -3.94 6.49 -31.17
C LEU A 617 -2.71 6.35 -30.27
N LEU A 618 -1.70 5.62 -30.75
CA LEU A 618 -0.43 5.37 -30.05
C LEU A 618 0.56 6.55 -30.15
N ASP A 619 0.50 7.30 -31.24
CA ASP A 619 1.34 8.48 -31.48
C ASP A 619 0.46 9.75 -31.53
N GLY A 620 1.03 10.92 -31.20
CA GLY A 620 0.34 12.22 -31.14
C GLY A 620 0.22 12.83 -29.73
N LYS A 621 0.13 14.17 -29.63
CA LYS A 621 0.18 14.93 -28.35
C LYS A 621 -0.95 14.56 -27.38
N GLU A 622 -2.13 14.23 -27.90
CA GLU A 622 -3.30 13.80 -27.10
C GLU A 622 -3.76 12.36 -27.37
N GLY A 623 -3.15 11.67 -28.35
CA GLY A 623 -3.59 10.34 -28.79
C GLY A 623 -4.95 10.35 -29.50
N LYS A 624 -5.37 11.50 -30.04
CA LYS A 624 -6.57 11.67 -30.87
C LYS A 624 -6.16 11.93 -32.31
N VAL A 625 -7.08 11.72 -33.24
CA VAL A 625 -6.95 12.20 -34.63
C VAL A 625 -6.83 13.73 -34.58
N GLU A 626 -5.81 14.29 -35.24
CA GLU A 626 -5.53 15.73 -35.18
C GLU A 626 -6.38 16.49 -36.22
N ALA A 627 -6.68 15.83 -37.35
CA ALA A 627 -7.58 16.37 -38.36
C ALA A 627 -9.04 16.39 -37.88
N PRO A 628 -9.79 17.49 -38.10
CA PRO A 628 -11.22 17.54 -37.82
C PRO A 628 -11.97 16.58 -38.76
N LYS A 629 -13.12 16.08 -38.29
CA LYS A 629 -13.99 15.19 -39.07
C LYS A 629 -14.38 15.87 -40.40
N PRO A 630 -14.11 15.25 -41.57
CA PRO A 630 -14.53 15.80 -42.86
C PRO A 630 -16.05 15.97 -42.96
N LEU A 631 -16.51 17.07 -43.55
CA LEU A 631 -17.93 17.33 -43.83
C LEU A 631 -18.49 16.19 -44.70
N GLY A 632 -19.59 15.56 -44.25
CA GLY A 632 -20.21 14.41 -44.94
C GLY A 632 -19.67 13.02 -44.57
N CYS A 633 -18.66 12.91 -43.69
CA CYS A 633 -18.13 11.60 -43.28
C CYS A 633 -19.13 10.81 -42.42
N LYS A 634 -19.60 9.67 -42.95
CA LYS A 634 -20.54 8.75 -42.27
C LYS A 634 -19.86 7.84 -41.24
N ILE A 635 -18.53 7.78 -41.22
CA ILE A 635 -17.76 6.87 -40.36
C ILE A 635 -17.56 7.50 -38.97
N THR A 636 -17.98 6.79 -37.92
CA THR A 636 -17.95 7.30 -36.53
C THR A 636 -17.26 6.36 -35.55
N LYS A 637 -17.28 5.05 -35.81
CA LYS A 637 -16.77 4.04 -34.88
C LYS A 637 -15.54 3.33 -35.45
N VAL A 638 -14.60 3.00 -34.58
CA VAL A 638 -13.39 2.27 -34.98
C VAL A 638 -13.73 0.88 -35.56
N SER A 639 -14.82 0.25 -35.11
CA SER A 639 -15.31 -1.02 -35.67
C SER A 639 -15.60 -0.96 -37.18
N GLU A 640 -15.94 0.21 -37.73
CA GLU A 640 -16.24 0.37 -39.17
C GLU A 640 -14.97 0.30 -40.04
N LEU A 641 -13.81 0.57 -39.43
CA LEU A 641 -12.48 0.49 -40.04
C LEU A 641 -11.86 -0.93 -39.95
N ILE A 642 -12.55 -1.88 -39.31
CA ILE A 642 -12.07 -3.25 -39.07
C ILE A 642 -12.90 -4.25 -39.87
N SER A 643 -12.25 -5.27 -40.47
CA SER A 643 -12.90 -6.43 -41.09
C SER A 643 -11.99 -7.66 -40.94
N ASN A 644 -12.56 -8.81 -40.59
CA ASN A 644 -11.83 -10.07 -40.39
C ASN A 644 -10.60 -9.91 -39.46
N PHE A 645 -10.76 -9.18 -38.36
CA PHE A 645 -9.69 -8.85 -37.40
C PHE A 645 -8.50 -8.06 -37.97
N ARG A 646 -8.62 -7.52 -39.19
CA ARG A 646 -7.62 -6.67 -39.86
C ARG A 646 -8.15 -5.27 -40.11
N TRP A 647 -7.24 -4.31 -40.25
CA TRP A 647 -7.56 -2.94 -40.64
C TRP A 647 -7.93 -2.87 -42.13
N LYS A 648 -9.01 -2.14 -42.48
CA LYS A 648 -9.36 -1.82 -43.88
C LYS A 648 -8.41 -0.74 -44.42
N ALA A 649 -7.16 -1.11 -44.73
CA ALA A 649 -6.13 -0.16 -45.12
C ALA A 649 -6.55 0.78 -46.28
N PRO A 650 -7.22 0.33 -47.37
CA PRO A 650 -7.67 1.23 -48.43
C PRO A 650 -8.67 2.30 -47.94
N LEU A 651 -9.58 1.92 -47.04
CA LEU A 651 -10.54 2.85 -46.45
C LEU A 651 -9.84 3.86 -45.53
N ILE A 652 -8.87 3.42 -44.74
CA ILE A 652 -8.12 4.28 -43.81
C ILE A 652 -7.29 5.32 -44.59
N PHE A 653 -6.57 4.92 -45.65
CA PHE A 653 -5.81 5.87 -46.47
C PHE A 653 -6.71 6.83 -47.27
N ARG A 654 -7.96 6.46 -47.54
CA ARG A 654 -8.94 7.36 -48.19
C ARG A 654 -9.59 8.35 -47.22
N THR A 655 -9.67 8.01 -45.94
CA THR A 655 -10.38 8.81 -44.91
C THR A 655 -9.45 9.69 -44.08
N PHE A 656 -8.19 9.30 -43.89
CA PHE A 656 -7.23 10.01 -43.04
C PHE A 656 -5.99 10.45 -43.82
N SER A 657 -5.28 11.45 -43.31
CA SER A 657 -4.00 11.87 -43.90
C SER A 657 -2.99 10.70 -43.92
N PRO A 658 -2.02 10.66 -44.85
CA PRO A 658 -1.05 9.58 -44.92
C PRO A 658 -0.27 9.35 -43.62
N HIS A 659 -0.04 10.40 -42.83
CA HIS A 659 0.61 10.29 -41.52
C HIS A 659 -0.30 9.62 -40.47
N GLU A 660 -1.56 10.05 -40.36
CA GLU A 660 -2.53 9.49 -39.42
C GLU A 660 -2.93 8.06 -39.79
N ALA A 661 -3.10 7.78 -41.08
CA ALA A 661 -3.38 6.44 -41.60
C ALA A 661 -2.31 5.44 -41.16
N ARG A 662 -1.02 5.83 -41.23
CA ARG A 662 0.08 5.01 -40.73
C ARG A 662 0.02 4.83 -39.20
N ASN A 663 -0.37 5.86 -38.45
CA ASN A 663 -0.50 5.76 -36.99
C ASN A 663 -1.68 4.86 -36.56
N ILE A 664 -2.78 4.89 -37.31
CA ILE A 664 -3.93 3.99 -37.13
C ILE A 664 -3.50 2.54 -37.39
N LEU A 665 -2.82 2.28 -38.50
CA LEU A 665 -2.38 0.94 -38.88
C LEU A 665 -1.37 0.33 -37.88
N LYS A 666 -0.58 1.16 -37.18
CA LYS A 666 0.30 0.71 -36.09
C LYS A 666 -0.44 0.29 -34.81
N THR A 667 -1.71 0.66 -34.67
CA THR A 667 -2.49 0.36 -33.47
C THR A 667 -2.94 -1.10 -33.50
N SER A 668 -2.59 -1.88 -32.47
CA SER A 668 -2.96 -3.29 -32.38
C SER A 668 -4.47 -3.47 -32.22
N ILE A 669 -5.07 -4.34 -33.05
CA ILE A 669 -6.46 -4.83 -32.88
C ILE A 669 -6.43 -6.14 -32.11
N SER A 670 -7.50 -6.45 -31.38
CA SER A 670 -7.66 -7.76 -30.75
C SER A 670 -8.19 -8.81 -31.71
N VAL A 671 -7.44 -9.89 -31.89
CA VAL A 671 -7.87 -11.06 -32.68
C VAL A 671 -8.97 -11.87 -31.96
N THR A 672 -9.07 -11.75 -30.63
CA THR A 672 -10.10 -12.42 -29.80
C THR A 672 -11.43 -11.65 -29.66
N SER A 673 -11.65 -10.57 -30.42
CA SER A 673 -12.90 -9.77 -30.39
C SER A 673 -13.31 -9.18 -29.02
N ARG A 674 -12.37 -8.98 -28.09
CA ARG A 674 -12.63 -8.42 -26.75
C ARG A 674 -13.21 -6.99 -26.80
N PRO A 675 -13.96 -6.54 -25.76
CA PRO A 675 -14.40 -5.15 -25.68
C PRO A 675 -13.22 -4.17 -25.52
N ASP A 676 -13.33 -2.96 -26.06
CA ASP A 676 -12.30 -1.93 -25.92
C ASP A 676 -12.05 -1.58 -24.45
N ARG A 677 -10.79 -1.31 -24.08
CA ARG A 677 -10.37 -1.05 -22.70
C ARG A 677 -9.51 0.20 -22.59
N TYR A 678 -9.52 0.86 -21.45
CA TYR A 678 -8.61 1.96 -21.18
C TYR A 678 -7.24 1.46 -20.71
N PHE A 679 -6.18 2.13 -21.14
CA PHE A 679 -4.82 1.91 -20.69
C PHE A 679 -4.11 3.23 -20.38
N TRP A 680 -3.06 3.15 -19.60
CA TRP A 680 -2.22 4.28 -19.19
C TRP A 680 -0.94 4.34 -20.03
N SER A 681 -0.78 5.38 -20.85
CA SER A 681 0.33 5.50 -21.80
C SER A 681 1.70 5.71 -21.13
N HIS A 682 1.72 6.24 -19.90
CA HIS A 682 2.96 6.46 -19.16
C HIS A 682 3.41 5.25 -18.32
N SER A 683 2.85 4.06 -18.56
CA SER A 683 3.33 2.79 -17.99
C SER A 683 3.59 1.76 -19.09
N THR A 684 4.67 0.99 -18.95
CA THR A 684 5.07 -0.04 -19.92
C THR A 684 4.09 -1.20 -20.02
N ASN A 685 3.37 -1.50 -18.93
CA ASN A 685 2.32 -2.53 -18.89
C ASN A 685 0.90 -1.99 -19.12
N GLY A 686 0.76 -0.70 -19.47
CA GLY A 686 -0.54 -0.06 -19.67
C GLY A 686 -1.40 0.07 -18.41
N LYS A 687 -0.95 -0.41 -17.25
CA LYS A 687 -1.67 -0.27 -15.97
C LYS A 687 -1.32 1.05 -15.32
N TYR A 688 -2.34 1.75 -14.86
CA TYR A 688 -2.13 2.95 -14.07
C TYR A 688 -1.55 2.62 -12.71
N THR A 689 -0.52 3.37 -12.31
CA THR A 689 -0.10 3.45 -10.93
C THR A 689 0.04 4.91 -10.54
N VAL A 690 -0.29 5.24 -9.28
CA VAL A 690 -0.07 6.60 -8.75
C VAL A 690 1.38 7.04 -8.95
N ARG A 691 2.33 6.09 -8.88
CA ARG A 691 3.75 6.31 -9.15
C ARG A 691 4.01 6.76 -10.59
N SER A 692 3.55 6.00 -11.58
CA SER A 692 3.77 6.34 -13.00
C SER A 692 3.13 7.68 -13.37
N ALA A 693 1.97 8.00 -12.77
CA ALA A 693 1.31 9.28 -13.01
C ALA A 693 2.01 10.46 -12.35
N TYR A 694 2.43 10.28 -11.10
CA TYR A 694 3.25 11.28 -10.40
C TYR A 694 4.55 11.59 -11.16
N GLU A 695 5.23 10.55 -11.69
CA GLU A 695 6.42 10.71 -12.53
C GLU A 695 6.09 11.46 -13.84
N ALA A 696 4.93 11.22 -14.45
CA ALA A 696 4.50 11.94 -15.65
C ALA A 696 4.22 13.43 -15.38
N PHE A 697 3.51 13.77 -14.29
CA PHE A 697 3.23 15.17 -13.95
C PHE A 697 4.47 15.96 -13.57
N THR A 698 5.34 15.36 -12.77
CA THR A 698 6.58 16.02 -12.35
C THR A 698 7.58 16.19 -13.50
N LYS A 699 7.44 15.44 -14.60
CA LYS A 699 8.20 15.68 -15.85
C LYS A 699 7.62 16.84 -16.67
N LYS A 700 6.29 16.96 -16.77
CA LYS A 700 5.62 18.06 -17.51
C LYS A 700 5.89 19.43 -16.88
N ASP A 701 5.80 19.55 -15.55
CA ASP A 701 6.05 20.80 -14.83
C ASP A 701 7.54 21.26 -14.85
N ARG A 702 8.45 20.40 -15.36
CA ARG A 702 9.88 20.72 -15.53
C ARG A 702 10.23 21.28 -16.91
N GLN A 703 9.24 21.43 -17.80
CA GLN A 703 9.40 22.21 -19.03
C GLN A 703 8.83 23.64 -18.87
N PRO A 704 9.53 24.57 -18.21
CA PRO A 704 9.45 25.98 -18.57
C PRO A 704 10.76 26.44 -19.24
N ASN A 705 10.61 27.07 -20.42
CA ASN A 705 11.58 27.88 -21.17
C ASN A 705 12.99 27.31 -21.38
N ALA A 706 13.12 26.43 -22.38
CA ALA A 706 14.40 26.07 -23.01
C ALA A 706 15.08 27.21 -23.81
N GLN A 707 14.69 28.47 -23.58
CA GLN A 707 15.21 29.64 -24.32
C GLN A 707 16.10 30.57 -23.49
N VAL A 708 16.28 30.35 -22.18
CA VAL A 708 17.08 31.27 -21.33
C VAL A 708 18.40 30.66 -20.80
N SER A 709 18.70 29.38 -21.07
CA SER A 709 19.99 28.77 -20.67
C SER A 709 20.92 28.44 -21.85
N ARG A 710 21.02 29.34 -22.85
CA ARG A 710 22.01 29.24 -23.94
C ARG A 710 23.35 29.93 -23.68
N LEU A 711 23.63 30.36 -22.46
CA LEU A 711 24.95 30.83 -22.08
C LEU A 711 25.51 29.93 -20.99
N GLY A 712 26.28 28.93 -21.41
CA GLY A 712 27.21 28.18 -20.56
C GLY A 712 26.73 26.84 -19.99
N GLU A 713 26.11 25.95 -20.77
CA GLU A 713 25.91 24.56 -20.35
C GLU A 713 27.04 23.66 -20.89
N THR A 714 27.97 23.26 -20.00
CA THR A 714 29.02 22.28 -20.33
C THR A 714 28.44 20.86 -20.45
N SER A 715 29.02 20.08 -21.35
CA SER A 715 28.59 18.77 -21.91
C SER A 715 28.41 17.59 -20.92
N TRP A 716 28.26 17.84 -19.61
CA TRP A 716 28.42 16.85 -18.53
C TRP A 716 27.11 16.42 -17.82
N THR A 717 25.92 16.70 -18.37
CA THR A 717 24.65 16.35 -17.71
C THR A 717 24.31 14.85 -17.74
N GLY A 718 24.83 14.09 -18.72
CA GLY A 718 24.61 12.63 -18.84
C GLY A 718 25.22 11.79 -17.70
N GLY A 719 26.35 12.20 -17.13
CA GLY A 719 27.03 11.49 -16.03
C GLY A 719 26.39 11.67 -14.65
N SER A 720 25.61 12.74 -14.46
CA SER A 720 25.05 13.14 -13.16
C SER A 720 24.08 12.12 -12.55
N ASN A 721 23.25 11.44 -13.37
CA ASN A 721 22.28 10.45 -12.90
C ASN A 721 22.94 9.12 -12.48
N LYS A 722 24.16 8.83 -12.96
CA LYS A 722 24.89 7.59 -12.63
C LYS A 722 25.40 7.63 -11.19
N ILE A 723 25.96 8.77 -10.78
CA ILE A 723 26.50 9.03 -9.43
C ILE A 723 25.43 8.76 -8.36
N TRP A 724 24.24 9.31 -8.53
CA TRP A 724 23.17 9.16 -7.54
C TRP A 724 22.63 7.74 -7.46
N LYS A 725 22.40 7.09 -8.62
CA LYS A 725 21.98 5.68 -8.66
C LYS A 725 22.98 4.77 -7.96
N GLN A 726 24.26 5.05 -8.09
CA GLN A 726 25.33 4.30 -7.43
C GLN A 726 25.31 4.54 -5.92
N LEU A 727 25.30 5.80 -5.47
CA LEU A 727 25.25 6.17 -4.04
C LEU A 727 24.13 5.44 -3.29
N TRP A 728 22.91 5.49 -3.81
CA TRP A 728 21.76 4.90 -3.11
C TRP A 728 21.78 3.37 -3.08
N LYS A 729 22.44 2.72 -4.05
CA LYS A 729 22.64 1.26 -4.12
C LYS A 729 23.76 0.74 -3.20
N MET A 730 24.57 1.62 -2.61
CA MET A 730 25.65 1.20 -1.71
C MET A 730 25.12 0.51 -0.45
N ARG A 731 25.82 -0.52 0.03
CA ARG A 731 25.55 -1.18 1.31
C ARG A 731 26.32 -0.46 2.42
N ILE A 732 25.84 0.72 2.79
CA ILE A 732 26.35 1.54 3.89
C ILE A 732 25.17 2.09 4.69
N THR A 733 25.41 2.52 5.93
CA THR A 733 24.35 3.08 6.78
C THR A 733 23.66 4.29 6.11
N HIS A 734 22.36 4.46 6.34
CA HIS A 734 21.59 5.56 5.72
C HIS A 734 22.10 6.95 6.16
N LYS A 735 22.67 7.02 7.38
CA LYS A 735 23.38 8.20 7.89
C LYS A 735 24.54 8.61 6.99
N TYR A 736 25.38 7.68 6.56
CA TYR A 736 26.53 7.97 5.68
C TYR A 736 26.08 8.33 4.26
N LYS A 737 24.99 7.73 3.75
CA LYS A 737 24.39 8.16 2.47
C LYS A 737 23.95 9.62 2.50
N LEU A 738 23.31 10.07 3.60
CA LEU A 738 22.90 11.46 3.76
C LEU A 738 24.10 12.41 3.88
N PHE A 739 25.17 11.98 4.56
CA PHE A 739 26.41 12.74 4.66
C PHE A 739 27.08 12.93 3.28
N LEU A 740 27.24 11.86 2.51
CA LEU A 740 27.77 11.94 1.15
C LEU A 740 26.88 12.76 0.23
N TRP A 741 25.55 12.62 0.36
CA TRP A 741 24.60 13.46 -0.38
C TRP A 741 24.80 14.95 -0.10
N LYS A 742 25.04 15.35 1.16
CA LYS A 742 25.34 16.75 1.50
C LYS A 742 26.68 17.21 0.93
N SER A 743 27.69 16.36 0.98
CA SER A 743 29.03 16.63 0.45
C SER A 743 28.97 16.87 -1.07
N LEU A 744 28.31 15.97 -1.81
CA LEU A 744 28.13 16.06 -3.26
C LEU A 744 27.30 17.27 -3.72
N HIS A 745 26.47 17.84 -2.84
CA HIS A 745 25.73 19.07 -3.12
C HIS A 745 26.41 20.34 -2.60
N GLN A 746 27.56 20.22 -1.91
CA GLN A 746 28.24 21.33 -1.23
C GLN A 746 27.33 22.04 -0.20
N VAL A 747 26.62 21.23 0.59
CA VAL A 747 25.60 21.64 1.58
C VAL A 747 26.07 21.35 3.01
N LEU A 748 27.30 20.84 3.19
CA LEU A 748 27.90 20.70 4.51
C LEU A 748 28.16 22.11 5.11
N PRO A 749 27.91 22.31 6.41
CA PRO A 749 28.10 23.60 7.07
C PRO A 749 29.59 23.84 7.37
N VAL A 750 30.40 23.93 6.32
CA VAL A 750 31.81 24.36 6.40
C VAL A 750 31.88 25.88 6.48
N ARG A 751 32.94 26.45 7.06
CA ARG A 751 33.03 27.91 7.28
C ARG A 751 32.85 28.73 6.00
N GLU A 752 33.41 28.29 4.87
CA GLU A 752 33.22 28.98 3.58
C GLU A 752 31.74 29.00 3.16
N ALA A 753 31.03 27.89 3.31
CA ALA A 753 29.60 27.78 2.98
C ALA A 753 28.71 28.58 3.94
N ILE A 754 29.11 28.71 5.21
CA ILE A 754 28.47 29.60 6.19
C ILE A 754 28.68 31.05 5.75
N PHE A 755 29.93 31.48 5.55
CA PHE A 755 30.29 32.84 5.17
C PHE A 755 29.59 33.29 3.89
N ARG A 756 29.60 32.45 2.84
CA ARG A 756 28.91 32.72 1.57
C ARG A 756 27.42 33.00 1.73
N ARG A 757 26.78 32.50 2.79
CA ARG A 757 25.33 32.62 3.02
C ARG A 757 24.94 33.64 4.09
N THR A 758 25.79 33.85 5.10
CA THR A 758 25.48 34.73 6.24
C THR A 758 26.28 36.02 6.23
N GLY A 759 27.39 36.08 5.46
CA GLY A 759 28.37 37.16 5.51
C GLY A 759 29.11 37.27 6.85
N LYS A 760 29.02 36.23 7.71
CA LYS A 760 29.53 36.25 9.09
C LYS A 760 30.38 35.01 9.37
N GLY A 761 31.44 35.20 10.15
CA GLY A 761 32.37 34.14 10.58
C GLY A 761 33.72 34.20 9.86
N GLU A 762 34.71 33.56 10.45
CA GLU A 762 36.07 33.45 9.86
C GLU A 762 36.09 32.39 8.76
N LEU A 763 36.82 32.66 7.68
CA LEU A 763 36.99 31.73 6.57
C LEU A 763 38.05 30.67 6.84
N ILE A 764 39.06 31.01 7.64
CA ILE A 764 40.24 30.17 7.90
C ILE A 764 39.87 28.96 8.75
N TYR A 765 40.42 27.79 8.38
CA TYR A 765 40.23 26.56 9.12
C TYR A 765 41.02 26.56 10.44
N LYS A 766 40.34 26.44 11.59
CA LYS A 766 40.98 26.53 12.92
C LYS A 766 42.07 25.49 13.20
N GLN A 767 42.00 24.31 12.60
CA GLN A 767 42.95 23.23 12.89
C GLN A 767 44.28 23.37 12.14
N CYS A 768 44.30 23.98 10.94
CA CYS A 768 45.56 24.21 10.23
C CYS A 768 45.96 25.70 10.17
N GLY A 769 45.01 26.63 10.26
CA GLY A 769 45.28 28.07 10.20
C GLY A 769 45.68 28.62 8.82
N GLU A 770 45.80 27.77 7.80
CA GLU A 770 46.50 28.10 6.55
C GLU A 770 45.56 28.56 5.42
N THR A 771 44.39 27.95 5.26
CA THR A 771 43.51 28.19 4.11
C THR A 771 42.03 28.18 4.48
N ASN A 772 41.18 28.63 3.55
CA ASN A 772 39.72 28.64 3.71
C ASN A 772 39.17 27.22 3.95
N GLU A 773 38.23 27.09 4.90
CA GLU A 773 37.59 25.80 5.21
C GLU A 773 36.56 25.43 4.13
N THR A 774 37.02 24.67 3.13
CA THR A 774 36.18 24.04 2.10
C THR A 774 36.01 22.54 2.38
N VAL A 775 35.06 21.90 1.69
CA VAL A 775 34.84 20.43 1.82
C VAL A 775 36.08 19.67 1.35
N GLU A 776 36.68 20.12 0.25
CA GLU A 776 37.92 19.59 -0.32
C GLU A 776 39.10 19.78 0.64
N HIS A 777 39.16 20.93 1.31
CA HIS A 777 40.22 21.21 2.28
C HIS A 777 40.16 20.28 3.49
N ILE A 778 38.97 20.13 4.11
CA ILE A 778 38.76 19.25 5.26
C ILE A 778 39.10 17.79 4.92
N PHE A 779 38.68 17.31 3.75
CA PHE A 779 38.81 15.90 3.42
C PHE A 779 40.17 15.52 2.83
N PHE A 780 40.88 16.42 2.14
CA PHE A 780 42.06 16.04 1.37
C PHE A 780 43.27 16.96 1.54
N GLN A 781 43.08 18.27 1.67
CA GLN A 781 44.20 19.23 1.56
C GLN A 781 44.82 19.57 2.91
N CYS A 782 44.06 19.47 4.00
CA CYS A 782 44.56 19.70 5.36
C CYS A 782 45.67 18.71 5.73
N ASN A 783 46.74 19.18 6.39
CA ASN A 783 47.87 18.36 6.84
C ASN A 783 47.42 17.17 7.69
N LYS A 784 46.44 17.36 8.56
CA LYS A 784 45.85 16.29 9.36
C LYS A 784 45.10 15.27 8.51
N ALA A 785 44.36 15.70 7.49
CA ALA A 785 43.66 14.80 6.57
C ALA A 785 44.65 13.99 5.73
N LYS A 786 45.75 14.59 5.25
CA LYS A 786 46.84 13.90 4.56
C LYS A 786 47.46 12.81 5.44
N LEU A 787 47.74 13.10 6.71
CA LEU A 787 48.25 12.12 7.67
C LEU A 787 47.25 10.96 7.89
N ILE A 788 45.94 11.25 7.98
CA ILE A 788 44.91 10.21 8.11
C ILE A 788 44.88 9.30 6.87
N TRP A 789 44.96 9.86 5.66
CA TRP A 789 45.00 9.06 4.43
C TRP A 789 46.29 8.24 4.31
N ASN A 790 47.43 8.78 4.74
CA ASN A 790 48.72 8.05 4.76
C ASN A 790 48.72 6.88 5.75
N MET A 791 48.01 7.03 6.88
CA MET A 791 47.88 5.98 7.91
C MET A 791 46.72 5.00 7.65
N ALA A 792 45.86 5.30 6.67
CA ALA A 792 44.74 4.43 6.34
C ALA A 792 45.25 3.13 5.70
N PRO A 793 44.61 1.97 5.95
CA PRO A 793 45.01 0.69 5.37
C PRO A 793 44.62 0.57 3.87
N LEU A 794 44.45 1.70 3.18
CA LEU A 794 44.03 1.75 1.78
C LEU A 794 44.69 2.93 1.07
N GLN A 795 45.21 2.69 -0.13
CA GLN A 795 45.80 3.69 -1.01
C GLN A 795 45.10 3.67 -2.37
N TRP A 796 44.91 4.85 -2.94
CA TRP A 796 44.19 5.03 -4.20
C TRP A 796 45.07 5.73 -5.24
N ASP A 797 45.60 4.97 -6.19
CA ASP A 797 46.44 5.51 -7.27
C ASP A 797 45.66 6.46 -8.19
N GLY A 798 46.23 7.64 -8.49
CA GLY A 798 45.66 8.63 -9.41
C GLY A 798 44.46 9.44 -8.87
N LEU A 799 43.96 9.16 -7.66
CA LEU A 799 42.86 9.94 -7.06
C LEU A 799 43.33 11.29 -6.48
N HIS A 800 44.62 11.44 -6.20
CA HIS A 800 45.23 12.68 -5.70
C HIS A 800 45.09 13.86 -6.68
N GLU A 801 45.01 13.60 -7.99
CA GLU A 801 44.85 14.64 -9.02
C GLU A 801 43.46 15.31 -8.99
N TYR A 802 42.48 14.68 -8.34
CA TYR A 802 41.08 15.12 -8.33
C TYR A 802 40.62 15.70 -6.99
N THR A 803 41.52 15.88 -6.02
CA THR A 803 41.17 16.36 -4.65
C THR A 803 40.72 17.82 -4.61
N SER A 804 40.81 18.55 -5.73
CA SER A 804 40.30 19.92 -5.89
C SER A 804 38.79 20.01 -6.15
N ASP A 805 38.12 18.90 -6.46
CA ASP A 805 36.67 18.84 -6.67
C ASP A 805 36.11 17.51 -6.14
N PHE A 806 35.42 17.56 -5.00
CA PHE A 806 34.87 16.36 -4.35
C PHE A 806 33.96 15.54 -5.27
N ARG A 807 33.24 16.17 -6.20
CA ARG A 807 32.31 15.49 -7.10
C ARG A 807 33.04 14.75 -8.20
N LYS A 808 34.11 15.33 -8.76
CA LYS A 808 34.98 14.67 -9.74
C LYS A 808 35.73 13.52 -9.08
N TRP A 809 36.30 13.75 -7.90
CA TRP A 809 36.95 12.72 -7.08
C TRP A 809 36.03 11.52 -6.82
N TRP A 810 34.80 11.78 -6.35
CA TRP A 810 33.82 10.72 -6.10
C TRP A 810 33.44 9.95 -7.36
N SER A 811 33.35 10.63 -8.51
CA SER A 811 33.03 9.99 -9.79
C SER A 811 34.12 9.01 -10.21
N ARG A 812 35.40 9.40 -10.07
CA ARG A 812 36.56 8.53 -10.33
C ARG A 812 36.65 7.36 -9.36
N LEU A 813 36.45 7.61 -8.06
CA LEU A 813 36.42 6.54 -7.05
C LEU A 813 35.41 5.44 -7.41
N MET A 814 34.23 5.82 -7.92
CA MET A 814 33.17 4.87 -8.28
C MET A 814 33.43 4.09 -9.58
N GLU A 815 34.36 4.53 -10.44
CA GLU A 815 34.80 3.78 -11.63
C GLU A 815 35.65 2.57 -11.23
N VAL A 816 36.33 2.64 -10.09
CA VAL A 816 37.22 1.58 -9.56
C VAL A 816 36.45 0.40 -8.94
N LYS A 817 35.10 0.48 -8.85
CA LYS A 817 34.22 -0.58 -8.33
C LYS A 817 34.40 -1.93 -9.05
N VAL A 818 34.93 -1.94 -10.27
CA VAL A 818 35.14 -3.15 -11.09
C VAL A 818 36.27 -4.03 -10.54
N ARG A 819 37.18 -3.50 -9.71
CA ARG A 819 38.27 -4.28 -9.10
C ARG A 819 37.77 -5.27 -8.04
N LYS A 820 38.49 -6.39 -7.87
CA LYS A 820 38.30 -7.34 -6.75
C LYS A 820 38.42 -6.56 -5.44
N ASP A 821 37.45 -6.73 -4.55
CA ASP A 821 37.30 -5.99 -3.27
C ASP A 821 37.13 -4.46 -3.36
N GLY A 822 37.04 -3.88 -4.57
CA GLY A 822 36.89 -2.44 -4.77
C GLY A 822 35.66 -1.84 -4.07
N MET A 823 34.55 -2.58 -3.98
CA MET A 823 33.37 -2.12 -3.24
C MET A 823 33.60 -2.06 -1.73
N GLN A 824 34.40 -2.96 -1.16
CA GLN A 824 34.74 -2.98 0.26
C GLN A 824 35.64 -1.78 0.61
N HIS A 825 36.65 -1.53 -0.22
CA HIS A 825 37.53 -0.36 -0.07
C HIS A 825 36.77 0.96 -0.21
N ILE A 826 35.80 1.04 -1.14
CA ILE A 826 34.92 2.22 -1.25
C ILE A 826 34.09 2.42 0.02
N CYS A 827 33.54 1.35 0.60
CA CYS A 827 32.82 1.44 1.87
C CYS A 827 33.72 1.98 2.99
N LEU A 828 34.92 1.41 3.17
CA LEU A 828 35.88 1.87 4.18
C LEU A 828 36.31 3.33 3.96
N THR A 829 36.48 3.74 2.70
CA THR A 829 36.78 5.14 2.33
C THR A 829 35.66 6.09 2.81
N VAL A 830 34.39 5.67 2.73
CA VAL A 830 33.25 6.46 3.24
C VAL A 830 33.26 6.56 4.76
N ASP A 831 33.60 5.47 5.45
CA ASP A 831 33.77 5.45 6.91
C ASP A 831 34.87 6.42 7.36
N ILE A 832 36.02 6.43 6.67
CA ILE A 832 37.12 7.37 6.94
C ILE A 832 36.66 8.83 6.75
N LEU A 833 36.00 9.15 5.63
CA LEU A 833 35.47 10.51 5.38
C LEU A 833 34.51 10.97 6.49
N TRP A 834 33.65 10.06 6.97
CA TRP A 834 32.74 10.35 8.08
C TRP A 834 33.49 10.65 9.38
N HIS A 835 34.54 9.88 9.70
CA HIS A 835 35.34 10.07 10.90
C HIS A 835 36.25 11.30 10.85
N ILE A 836 36.74 11.69 9.67
CA ILE A 836 37.40 12.99 9.46
C ILE A 836 36.42 14.13 9.79
N TRP A 837 35.20 14.09 9.22
CA TRP A 837 34.15 15.07 9.50
C TRP A 837 33.78 15.13 11.00
N LYS A 838 33.71 13.97 11.67
CA LYS A 838 33.43 13.88 13.10
C LYS A 838 34.56 14.50 13.93
N SER A 839 35.81 14.17 13.63
CA SER A 839 36.98 14.74 14.32
C SER A 839 37.04 16.26 14.18
N ARG A 840 36.73 16.81 12.98
CA ARG A 840 36.64 18.26 12.77
C ARG A 840 35.57 18.90 13.65
N ASN A 841 34.38 18.31 13.75
CA ASN A 841 33.30 18.87 14.57
C ASN A 841 33.61 18.80 16.07
N GLU A 842 34.24 17.73 16.53
CA GLU A 842 34.68 17.62 17.93
C GLU A 842 35.76 18.66 18.27
N ALA A 843 36.68 18.94 17.34
CA ALA A 843 37.66 20.00 17.52
C ALA A 843 37.02 21.40 17.52
N GLU A 844 36.04 21.66 16.65
CA GLU A 844 35.38 22.98 16.56
C GLU A 844 34.43 23.26 17.74
N PHE A 845 33.67 22.26 18.19
CA PHE A 845 32.58 22.46 19.16
C PHE A 845 32.87 21.91 20.56
N GLU A 846 33.77 20.94 20.69
CA GLU A 846 34.13 20.32 21.97
C GLU A 846 35.59 20.55 22.35
N SER A 847 36.36 21.28 21.53
CA SER A 847 37.81 21.50 21.68
C SER A 847 38.61 20.20 21.85
N LYS A 848 38.12 19.09 21.30
CA LYS A 848 38.78 17.78 21.36
C LYS A 848 39.55 17.52 20.08
N ASP A 849 40.87 17.54 20.16
CA ASP A 849 41.72 17.17 19.03
C ASP A 849 42.12 15.69 19.09
N ARG A 850 41.53 14.86 18.21
CA ARG A 850 41.88 13.43 18.13
C ARG A 850 43.12 13.18 17.30
N HIS A 851 43.95 12.25 17.74
CA HIS A 851 45.12 11.82 16.98
C HIS A 851 44.70 11.12 15.66
N PRO A 852 45.35 11.38 14.52
CA PRO A 852 45.03 10.75 13.22
C PRO A 852 44.84 9.24 13.25
N MET A 853 45.73 8.52 13.94
CA MET A 853 45.66 7.05 14.09
C MET A 853 44.38 6.58 14.81
N GLU A 854 43.88 7.35 15.78
CA GLU A 854 42.64 7.02 16.48
C GLU A 854 41.42 7.17 15.56
N VAL A 855 41.43 8.19 14.68
CA VAL A 855 40.39 8.42 13.68
C VAL A 855 40.32 7.24 12.70
N VAL A 856 41.47 6.78 12.19
CA VAL A 856 41.56 5.61 11.30
C VAL A 856 41.08 4.34 12.01
N ARG A 857 41.55 4.08 13.23
CA ARG A 857 41.17 2.89 14.01
C ARG A 857 39.65 2.84 14.25
N ASN A 858 39.03 3.98 14.58
CA ASN A 858 37.58 4.05 14.77
C ASN A 858 36.82 3.80 13.47
N ALA A 859 37.30 4.30 12.33
CA ALA A 859 36.69 4.05 11.02
C ALA A 859 36.76 2.57 10.60
N VAL A 860 37.91 1.92 10.80
CA VAL A 860 38.09 0.49 10.50
C VAL A 860 37.19 -0.37 11.39
N ASN A 861 37.16 -0.10 12.70
CA ASN A 861 36.31 -0.84 13.64
C ASN A 861 34.81 -0.74 13.29
N ASP A 862 34.33 0.46 12.97
CA ASP A 862 32.92 0.68 12.60
C ASP A 862 32.56 -0.04 11.29
N TRP A 863 33.47 -0.03 10.31
CA TRP A 863 33.32 -0.73 9.04
C TRP A 863 33.27 -2.26 9.23
N GLU A 864 34.19 -2.82 10.02
CA GLU A 864 34.25 -4.24 10.34
C GLU A 864 32.97 -4.71 11.06
N GLU A 865 32.51 -3.94 12.06
CA GLU A 865 31.29 -4.27 12.80
C GLU A 865 30.07 -4.30 11.87
N TYR A 866 29.95 -3.32 10.97
CA TYR A 866 28.86 -3.26 10.00
C TYR A 866 28.92 -4.41 8.98
N HIS A 867 30.12 -4.76 8.50
CA HIS A 867 30.32 -5.83 7.54
C HIS A 867 29.97 -7.21 8.11
N GLN A 868 30.35 -7.49 9.36
CA GLN A 868 29.99 -8.72 10.06
C GLN A 868 28.46 -8.88 10.20
N CYS A 869 27.73 -7.80 10.45
CA CYS A 869 26.27 -7.84 10.56
C CYS A 869 25.59 -8.21 9.23
N LEU A 870 26.12 -7.74 8.09
CA LEU A 870 25.58 -8.03 6.76
C LEU A 870 25.73 -9.52 6.37
N GLN A 871 26.83 -10.16 6.77
CA GLN A 871 27.06 -11.58 6.47
C GLN A 871 26.08 -12.50 7.20
N VAL A 872 25.70 -12.18 8.45
CA VAL A 872 24.72 -12.95 9.23
C VAL A 872 23.33 -12.91 8.58
N GLN A 873 22.90 -11.77 8.04
CA GLN A 873 21.61 -11.64 7.36
C GLN A 873 21.53 -12.44 6.04
N GLN A 874 22.62 -12.50 5.27
CA GLN A 874 22.65 -13.31 4.05
C GLN A 874 22.54 -14.81 4.33
N ARG A 875 23.19 -15.32 5.39
CA ARG A 875 23.08 -16.73 5.79
C ARG A 875 21.65 -17.12 6.17
N MET A 876 20.91 -16.24 6.83
CA MET A 876 19.50 -16.51 7.19
C MET A 876 18.56 -16.52 5.97
N SER A 877 18.81 -15.68 4.95
CA SER A 877 17.95 -15.56 3.77
C SER A 877 18.09 -16.71 2.77
N ILE A 878 19.23 -17.41 2.75
CA ILE A 878 19.49 -18.49 1.78
C ILE A 878 18.73 -19.77 2.17
N SER A 879 18.59 -20.07 3.46
CA SER A 879 17.89 -21.28 3.93
C SER A 879 16.38 -21.32 3.64
N GLU A 880 15.75 -20.18 3.31
CA GLU A 880 14.32 -20.10 2.99
C GLU A 880 14.02 -20.30 1.49
N THR A 881 15.02 -20.40 0.61
CA THR A 881 14.81 -20.37 -0.86
C THR A 881 15.13 -21.69 -1.59
N GLU A 882 15.52 -22.75 -0.88
CA GLU A 882 15.90 -24.05 -1.49
C GLU A 882 14.78 -25.09 -1.58
N ILE A 883 13.51 -24.72 -1.28
CA ILE A 883 12.36 -25.63 -1.43
C ILE A 883 11.34 -25.01 -2.38
N ALA A 884 11.67 -24.97 -3.67
CA ALA A 884 10.70 -24.96 -4.77
C ALA A 884 11.46 -24.93 -6.10
N ASN A 885 11.62 -26.09 -6.74
CA ASN A 885 11.58 -26.28 -8.18
C ASN A 885 11.76 -27.77 -8.47
N ASP A 886 10.62 -28.47 -8.58
CA ASP A 886 10.55 -29.84 -9.07
C ASP A 886 9.92 -29.75 -10.48
N PRO A 887 10.62 -30.12 -11.57
CA PRO A 887 10.02 -30.16 -12.90
C PRO A 887 9.22 -31.46 -13.05
N GLY A 888 7.89 -31.31 -13.13
CA GLY A 888 6.96 -32.42 -13.33
C GLY A 888 7.12 -33.14 -14.67
N GLU A 889 6.72 -34.42 -14.65
CA GLU A 889 6.75 -35.41 -15.73
C GLU A 889 6.12 -34.93 -17.05
N LEU A 890 6.74 -35.36 -18.16
CA LEU A 890 6.38 -35.03 -19.54
C LEU A 890 5.22 -35.94 -20.03
N ASP A 891 4.08 -35.35 -20.34
CA ASP A 891 2.90 -36.06 -20.87
C ASP A 891 3.09 -36.37 -22.37
N ARG A 892 2.87 -37.63 -22.79
CA ARG A 892 3.24 -38.16 -24.14
C ARG A 892 2.36 -37.69 -25.31
N ASN A 893 1.45 -36.72 -25.10
CA ASN A 893 0.46 -36.27 -26.10
C ASN A 893 0.54 -34.78 -26.46
N ILE A 894 1.69 -34.13 -26.22
CA ILE A 894 1.88 -32.69 -26.51
C ILE A 894 2.39 -32.50 -27.94
N LEU A 895 1.68 -31.68 -28.73
CA LEU A 895 2.09 -31.31 -30.08
C LEU A 895 3.12 -30.17 -30.05
N SER A 896 4.27 -30.34 -30.69
CA SER A 896 5.32 -29.32 -30.78
C SER A 896 5.13 -28.45 -32.02
N ILE A 897 4.95 -27.14 -31.82
CA ILE A 897 4.71 -26.16 -32.87
C ILE A 897 5.92 -25.26 -33.04
N HIS A 898 6.56 -25.26 -34.19
CA HIS A 898 7.72 -24.41 -34.48
C HIS A 898 7.29 -23.19 -35.29
N VAL A 899 7.62 -21.99 -34.79
CA VAL A 899 7.29 -20.70 -35.43
C VAL A 899 8.57 -19.93 -35.74
N ASN A 900 8.79 -19.62 -37.02
CA ASN A 900 9.93 -18.84 -37.50
C ASN A 900 9.48 -17.64 -38.34
N VAL A 901 10.24 -16.54 -38.24
CA VAL A 901 10.01 -15.29 -38.99
C VAL A 901 11.22 -14.97 -39.85
N GLY A 902 11.01 -14.71 -41.16
CA GLY A 902 12.00 -14.19 -42.09
C GLY A 902 11.80 -12.69 -42.38
N GLN A 903 12.89 -11.93 -42.50
CA GLN A 903 12.89 -10.47 -42.74
C GLN A 903 13.54 -10.11 -44.09
N HIS A 904 13.06 -9.04 -44.74
CA HIS A 904 13.59 -8.47 -45.99
C HIS A 904 14.73 -7.46 -45.74
N MET A 905 15.73 -7.35 -46.62
CA MET A 905 16.82 -6.36 -46.49
C MET A 905 16.43 -4.93 -46.95
N GLU A 906 15.32 -4.75 -47.67
CA GLU A 906 14.89 -3.44 -48.22
C GLU A 906 13.37 -3.09 -48.10
N GLY A 907 12.56 -3.66 -47.18
CA GLY A 907 11.09 -3.59 -47.39
C GLY A 907 10.16 -4.10 -46.29
N HIS A 908 9.00 -3.44 -46.18
CA HIS A 908 8.02 -3.43 -45.09
C HIS A 908 7.22 -4.74 -44.82
N ASN A 909 7.70 -5.92 -45.24
CA ASN A 909 6.98 -7.20 -45.10
C ASN A 909 7.82 -8.28 -44.38
N MET A 910 7.15 -9.20 -43.69
CA MET A 910 7.73 -10.37 -43.03
C MET A 910 7.07 -11.66 -43.50
N GLY A 911 7.88 -12.70 -43.67
CA GLY A 911 7.42 -14.07 -43.95
C GLY A 911 7.37 -14.89 -42.66
N ILE A 912 6.31 -15.68 -42.48
CA ILE A 912 6.10 -16.50 -41.29
C ILE A 912 5.94 -17.96 -41.73
N GLY A 913 6.75 -18.85 -41.17
CA GLY A 913 6.65 -20.29 -41.35
C GLY A 913 6.26 -20.97 -40.04
N ILE A 914 5.21 -21.77 -40.09
CA ILE A 914 4.70 -22.52 -38.93
C ILE A 914 4.69 -24.00 -39.29
N THR A 915 5.21 -24.87 -38.41
CA THR A 915 5.15 -26.32 -38.59
C THR A 915 4.70 -26.99 -37.30
N ALA A 916 3.81 -27.97 -37.41
CA ALA A 916 3.28 -28.76 -36.31
C ALA A 916 3.83 -30.18 -36.38
N THR A 917 4.44 -30.64 -35.30
CA THR A 917 5.09 -31.95 -35.20
C THR A 917 4.59 -32.72 -33.99
N ASN A 918 4.38 -34.03 -34.14
CA ASN A 918 4.03 -34.94 -33.04
C ASN A 918 5.30 -35.35 -32.25
N GLY A 919 5.14 -36.04 -31.11
CA GLY A 919 6.25 -36.47 -30.24
C GLY A 919 7.36 -37.30 -30.90
N ASN A 920 7.14 -37.82 -32.12
CA ASN A 920 8.11 -38.53 -32.95
C ASN A 920 8.75 -37.65 -34.05
N ASN A 921 8.63 -36.32 -33.98
CA ASN A 921 9.09 -35.36 -35.00
C ASN A 921 8.49 -35.50 -36.42
N GLN A 922 7.42 -36.29 -36.58
CA GLN A 922 6.67 -36.33 -37.84
C GLN A 922 5.81 -35.07 -37.99
N ILE A 923 5.88 -34.45 -39.18
CA ILE A 923 5.14 -33.21 -39.49
C ILE A 923 3.67 -33.57 -39.76
N GLY A 924 2.77 -33.00 -38.98
CA GLY A 924 1.32 -33.18 -39.15
C GLY A 924 0.65 -32.04 -39.92
N ALA A 925 1.23 -30.84 -39.92
CA ALA A 925 0.76 -29.71 -40.73
C ALA A 925 1.82 -28.61 -40.84
N ALA A 926 1.71 -27.76 -41.85
CA ALA A 926 2.52 -26.56 -42.02
C ALA A 926 1.73 -25.40 -42.63
N TRP A 927 2.13 -24.17 -42.29
CA TRP A 927 1.53 -22.94 -42.83
C TRP A 927 2.61 -21.98 -43.28
N ILE A 928 2.32 -21.28 -44.38
CA ILE A 928 3.12 -20.20 -44.91
C ILE A 928 2.25 -18.93 -44.91
N LEU A 929 2.62 -17.94 -44.11
CA LEU A 929 1.86 -16.70 -43.96
C LEU A 929 2.71 -15.48 -44.33
N ARG A 930 2.08 -14.47 -44.93
CA ARG A 930 2.72 -13.20 -45.29
C ARG A 930 2.07 -12.03 -44.56
N GLU A 931 2.88 -11.24 -43.86
CA GLU A 931 2.38 -10.11 -43.05
C GLU A 931 3.27 -8.86 -43.19
N ARG A 932 2.78 -7.68 -42.81
CA ARG A 932 3.62 -6.46 -42.77
C ARG A 932 4.54 -6.47 -41.55
N SER A 933 5.83 -6.21 -41.76
CA SER A 933 6.77 -6.10 -40.65
C SER A 933 6.52 -4.82 -39.84
N THR A 934 6.61 -4.94 -38.52
CA THR A 934 6.54 -3.82 -37.58
C THR A 934 7.89 -3.12 -37.39
N GLY A 935 8.97 -3.66 -37.99
CA GLY A 935 10.34 -3.18 -37.81
C GLY A 935 10.98 -3.58 -36.48
N SER A 936 10.30 -4.39 -35.64
CA SER A 936 10.82 -4.89 -34.38
C SER A 936 10.75 -6.41 -34.34
N VAL A 937 11.91 -7.06 -34.20
CA VAL A 937 12.04 -8.53 -34.14
C VAL A 937 11.13 -9.14 -33.07
N VAL A 938 10.99 -8.48 -31.91
CA VAL A 938 10.14 -8.97 -30.80
C VAL A 938 8.65 -8.90 -31.16
N LEU A 939 8.20 -7.80 -31.75
CA LEU A 939 6.79 -7.62 -32.14
C LEU A 939 6.41 -8.55 -33.31
N ASP A 940 7.27 -8.66 -34.32
CA ASP A 940 7.07 -9.54 -35.47
C ASP A 940 6.91 -11.01 -35.00
N ASN A 941 7.76 -11.46 -34.07
CA ASN A 941 7.64 -12.80 -33.48
C ASN A 941 6.36 -12.97 -32.63
N LEU A 942 5.91 -11.93 -31.90
CA LEU A 942 4.64 -11.99 -31.15
C LEU A 942 3.43 -12.10 -32.08
N VAL A 943 3.43 -11.37 -33.20
CA VAL A 943 2.38 -11.45 -34.23
C VAL A 943 2.37 -12.85 -34.86
N ALA A 944 3.53 -13.40 -35.19
CA ALA A 944 3.65 -14.75 -35.73
C ALA A 944 3.08 -15.81 -34.78
N ILE A 945 3.38 -15.72 -33.47
CA ILE A 945 2.83 -16.63 -32.45
C ILE A 945 1.30 -16.48 -32.34
N GLN A 946 0.76 -15.27 -32.43
CA GLN A 946 -0.70 -15.06 -32.39
C GLN A 946 -1.41 -15.70 -33.57
N LEU A 947 -0.88 -15.51 -34.77
CA LEU A 947 -1.43 -16.10 -35.99
C LEU A 947 -1.35 -17.62 -35.93
N ALA A 948 -0.22 -18.17 -35.45
CA ALA A 948 -0.09 -19.60 -35.20
C ALA A 948 -1.18 -20.10 -34.24
N LEU A 949 -1.35 -19.48 -33.07
CA LEU A 949 -2.40 -19.87 -32.11
C LEU A 949 -3.82 -19.80 -32.70
N CYS A 950 -4.09 -18.86 -33.61
CA CYS A 950 -5.39 -18.79 -34.30
C CYS A 950 -5.59 -19.98 -35.23
N LYS A 951 -4.58 -20.33 -36.04
CA LYS A 951 -4.62 -21.51 -36.92
C LYS A 951 -4.77 -22.81 -36.15
N LEU A 952 -3.99 -22.99 -35.08
CA LEU A 952 -4.08 -24.18 -34.23
C LEU A 952 -5.48 -24.35 -33.60
N LYS A 953 -6.14 -23.24 -33.28
CA LYS A 953 -7.51 -23.24 -32.75
C LYS A 953 -8.53 -23.63 -33.82
N GLU A 954 -8.39 -23.15 -35.06
CA GLU A 954 -9.27 -23.54 -36.18
C GLU A 954 -9.23 -25.06 -36.42
N HIS A 955 -8.09 -25.70 -36.19
CA HIS A 955 -7.95 -27.17 -36.26
C HIS A 955 -8.41 -27.93 -35.00
N GLY A 956 -8.82 -27.24 -33.94
CA GLY A 956 -9.38 -27.87 -32.74
C GLY A 956 -8.37 -28.53 -31.80
N TRP A 957 -7.06 -28.35 -31.99
CA TRP A 957 -6.03 -28.95 -31.13
C TRP A 957 -6.06 -28.37 -29.71
N GLN A 958 -5.81 -29.22 -28.70
CA GLN A 958 -6.02 -28.87 -27.27
C GLN A 958 -4.73 -28.89 -26.42
N HIS A 959 -3.70 -29.62 -26.85
CA HIS A 959 -2.46 -29.84 -26.11
C HIS A 959 -1.24 -29.44 -26.94
N ILE A 960 -0.71 -28.23 -26.72
CA ILE A 960 0.32 -27.64 -27.58
C ILE A 960 1.53 -27.08 -26.81
N GLN A 961 2.69 -27.16 -27.44
CA GLN A 961 3.93 -26.52 -27.01
C GLN A 961 4.48 -25.69 -28.17
N VAL A 962 4.49 -24.36 -28.01
CA VAL A 962 4.98 -23.43 -29.03
C VAL A 962 6.46 -23.14 -28.81
N GLN A 963 7.26 -23.39 -29.83
CA GLN A 963 8.70 -23.16 -29.86
C GLN A 963 9.01 -21.96 -30.76
N THR A 964 9.86 -21.06 -30.27
CA THR A 964 10.36 -19.90 -31.02
C THR A 964 11.86 -19.76 -30.84
N SER A 965 12.53 -19.32 -31.90
CA SER A 965 13.96 -19.03 -31.92
C SER A 965 14.33 -17.69 -31.24
N CYS A 966 13.33 -16.84 -30.94
CA CYS A 966 13.57 -15.54 -30.31
C CYS A 966 13.52 -15.60 -28.77
N ASN A 967 14.70 -15.74 -28.15
CA ASN A 967 14.87 -15.73 -26.68
C ASN A 967 14.34 -14.45 -26.01
N GLN A 968 14.36 -13.31 -26.70
CA GLN A 968 13.82 -12.05 -26.18
C GLN A 968 12.28 -12.10 -26.08
N THR A 969 11.61 -12.66 -27.10
CA THR A 969 10.15 -12.85 -27.11
C THR A 969 9.71 -13.82 -26.01
N LEU A 970 10.45 -14.91 -25.79
CA LEU A 970 10.16 -15.88 -24.72
C LEU A 970 10.28 -15.27 -23.33
N LYS A 971 11.32 -14.46 -23.07
CA LYS A 971 11.46 -13.74 -21.81
C LYS A 971 10.28 -12.80 -21.58
N VAL A 972 9.80 -12.13 -22.62
CA VAL A 972 8.63 -11.24 -22.54
C VAL A 972 7.35 -12.02 -22.20
N ILE A 973 7.10 -13.16 -22.86
CA ILE A 973 5.94 -14.03 -22.61
C ILE A 973 5.99 -14.61 -21.19
N ASN A 974 7.10 -15.23 -20.80
CA ASN A 974 7.24 -15.94 -19.52
C ASN A 974 7.29 -14.99 -18.31
N CYS A 975 7.94 -13.83 -18.43
CA CYS A 975 8.02 -12.87 -17.33
C CYS A 975 6.79 -11.94 -17.25
N GLN A 976 5.86 -12.00 -18.21
CA GLN A 976 4.72 -11.08 -18.35
C GLN A 976 5.10 -9.60 -18.17
N ALA A 977 6.30 -9.23 -18.64
CA ALA A 977 6.90 -7.93 -18.41
C ALA A 977 7.05 -7.18 -19.75
N PRO A 978 5.98 -6.53 -20.24
CA PRO A 978 6.05 -5.77 -21.48
C PRO A 978 6.98 -4.57 -21.34
N THR A 979 7.83 -4.36 -22.33
CA THR A 979 8.76 -3.22 -22.43
C THR A 979 8.08 -1.99 -23.02
N ASN A 980 7.07 -2.16 -23.87
CA ASN A 980 6.25 -1.09 -24.42
C ASN A 980 4.77 -1.52 -24.59
N ILE A 981 3.94 -0.57 -25.00
CA ILE A 981 2.48 -0.74 -25.02
C ILE A 981 1.99 -1.64 -26.15
N CYS A 982 2.69 -1.69 -27.27
CA CYS A 982 2.39 -2.57 -28.40
C CYS A 982 2.61 -4.03 -27.99
N ILE A 983 3.75 -4.32 -27.36
CA ILE A 983 4.09 -5.65 -26.83
C ILE A 983 3.06 -6.08 -25.79
N ALA A 984 2.62 -5.18 -24.90
CA ALA A 984 1.57 -5.48 -23.92
C ALA A 984 0.24 -5.90 -24.58
N GLY A 985 -0.14 -5.23 -25.68
CA GLY A 985 -1.35 -5.56 -26.44
C GLY A 985 -1.28 -6.96 -27.06
N HIS A 986 -0.14 -7.31 -27.64
CA HIS A 986 0.05 -8.62 -28.24
C HIS A 986 0.13 -9.76 -27.20
N LEU A 987 0.84 -9.53 -26.10
CA LEU A 987 0.98 -10.50 -25.01
C LEU A 987 -0.35 -10.85 -24.34
N GLU A 988 -1.25 -9.87 -24.17
CA GLU A 988 -2.60 -10.15 -23.69
C GLU A 988 -3.40 -11.03 -24.65
N CYS A 989 -3.31 -10.82 -25.97
CA CYS A 989 -4.02 -11.69 -26.91
C CYS A 989 -3.43 -13.11 -26.92
N ILE A 990 -2.10 -13.25 -26.78
CA ILE A 990 -1.46 -14.57 -26.63
C ILE A 990 -1.95 -15.26 -25.37
N ASN A 991 -2.06 -14.55 -24.25
CA ASN A 991 -2.63 -15.11 -23.01
C ASN A 991 -4.11 -15.48 -23.15
N ASP A 992 -4.91 -14.65 -23.82
CA ASP A 992 -6.33 -14.93 -24.04
C ASP A 992 -6.49 -16.16 -24.96
N LEU A 993 -5.66 -16.28 -26.01
CA LEU A 993 -5.63 -17.43 -26.92
C LEU A 993 -5.11 -18.69 -26.22
N SER A 994 -4.06 -18.60 -25.39
CA SER A 994 -3.50 -19.75 -24.68
C SER A 994 -4.49 -20.37 -23.69
N LEU A 995 -5.36 -19.55 -23.08
CA LEU A 995 -6.46 -20.02 -22.24
C LEU A 995 -7.56 -20.78 -23.00
N MET A 996 -7.57 -20.72 -24.33
CA MET A 996 -8.50 -21.50 -25.16
C MET A 996 -8.07 -22.95 -25.36
N PHE A 997 -6.85 -23.31 -24.96
CA PHE A 997 -6.28 -24.66 -25.03
C PHE A 997 -6.27 -25.30 -23.64
N ARG A 998 -6.38 -26.64 -23.55
CA ARG A 998 -6.26 -27.37 -22.26
C ARG A 998 -4.84 -27.28 -21.69
N THR A 999 -3.82 -27.37 -22.54
CA THR A 999 -2.43 -27.13 -22.17
C THR A 999 -1.71 -26.35 -23.27
N CYS A 1000 -1.12 -25.21 -22.92
CA CYS A 1000 -0.31 -24.38 -23.81
C CYS A 1000 0.97 -23.93 -23.09
N SER A 1001 2.14 -24.24 -23.64
CA SER A 1001 3.44 -23.83 -23.09
C SER A 1001 4.33 -23.20 -24.15
N PHE A 1002 5.29 -22.35 -23.74
CA PHE A 1002 6.21 -21.64 -24.63
C PHE A 1002 7.66 -21.99 -24.27
N VAL A 1003 8.43 -22.49 -25.23
CA VAL A 1003 9.80 -23.00 -25.01
C VAL A 1003 10.77 -22.43 -26.04
N SER A 1004 12.05 -22.32 -25.66
CA SER A 1004 13.12 -21.93 -26.57
C SER A 1004 13.55 -23.09 -27.46
N GLN A 1005 13.76 -22.79 -28.74
CA GLN A 1005 14.28 -23.77 -29.69
C GLN A 1005 15.78 -24.04 -29.40
N PRO A 1006 16.24 -25.30 -29.38
CA PRO A 1006 17.64 -25.63 -29.10
C PRO A 1006 18.60 -25.03 -30.14
N SER A 1007 19.71 -24.47 -29.65
CA SER A 1007 20.68 -23.64 -30.39
C SER A 1007 21.37 -24.32 -31.58
N ASN A 1008 21.35 -25.66 -31.66
CA ASN A 1008 22.16 -26.44 -32.60
C ASN A 1008 21.50 -26.71 -33.97
N GLY A 1009 20.38 -26.05 -34.31
CA GLY A 1009 19.67 -26.32 -35.58
C GLY A 1009 18.91 -25.16 -36.22
N SER A 1010 19.17 -23.91 -35.82
CA SER A 1010 18.30 -22.76 -36.16
C SER A 1010 18.20 -22.40 -37.65
N THR A 1011 19.13 -22.83 -38.49
CA THR A 1011 19.19 -22.48 -39.92
C THR A 1011 18.64 -23.55 -40.86
N ASN A 1012 18.29 -24.74 -40.37
CA ASN A 1012 17.88 -25.87 -41.23
C ASN A 1012 16.51 -26.48 -40.88
N THR A 1013 15.69 -25.81 -40.05
CA THR A 1013 14.33 -26.27 -39.78
C THR A 1013 13.38 -25.94 -40.93
N LEU A 1014 12.42 -26.83 -41.19
CA LEU A 1014 11.41 -26.64 -42.24
C LEU A 1014 10.64 -25.32 -42.06
N SER A 1015 10.29 -24.95 -40.83
CA SER A 1015 9.67 -23.65 -40.50
C SER A 1015 10.48 -22.44 -40.97
N TYR A 1016 11.82 -22.52 -40.98
CA TYR A 1016 12.70 -21.45 -41.45
C TYR A 1016 12.77 -21.39 -42.98
N LYS A 1017 12.75 -22.55 -43.65
CA LYS A 1017 12.66 -22.61 -45.11
C LYS A 1017 11.31 -22.08 -45.61
N LEU A 1018 10.22 -22.48 -44.96
CA LEU A 1018 8.87 -21.97 -45.21
C LEU A 1018 8.77 -20.46 -44.97
N SER A 1019 9.40 -19.93 -43.92
CA SER A 1019 9.39 -18.48 -43.68
C SER A 1019 10.15 -17.68 -44.75
N LYS A 1020 11.08 -18.31 -45.49
CA LYS A 1020 11.70 -17.73 -46.70
C LYS A 1020 10.84 -17.91 -47.95
N GLN A 1021 10.11 -19.02 -48.09
CA GLN A 1021 9.19 -19.23 -49.22
C GLN A 1021 7.94 -18.34 -49.15
N ALA A 1022 7.51 -17.98 -47.94
CA ALA A 1022 6.47 -16.98 -47.67
C ALA A 1022 6.70 -15.64 -48.40
N MET A 1023 7.92 -15.39 -48.85
CA MET A 1023 8.31 -14.20 -49.58
C MET A 1023 7.81 -14.19 -51.03
N HIS A 1024 7.47 -15.35 -51.60
CA HIS A 1024 7.07 -15.50 -53.00
C HIS A 1024 5.58 -15.74 -53.21
N ILE A 1025 4.81 -15.89 -52.13
CA ILE A 1025 3.36 -16.15 -52.19
C ILE A 1025 2.54 -14.85 -52.11
N TYR A 1026 1.38 -14.86 -52.77
CA TYR A 1026 0.42 -13.74 -52.77
C TYR A 1026 -0.75 -13.94 -51.78
N PHE A 1027 -1.05 -15.18 -51.43
CA PHE A 1027 -2.09 -15.58 -50.47
C PHE A 1027 -1.50 -16.53 -49.43
N ASP A 1028 -2.10 -16.61 -48.24
CA ASP A 1028 -1.67 -17.55 -47.19
C ASP A 1028 -1.90 -19.01 -47.66
N GLU A 1029 -0.92 -19.89 -47.48
CA GLU A 1029 -0.96 -21.29 -47.93
C GLU A 1029 -0.91 -22.26 -46.74
N GLU A 1030 -1.70 -23.34 -46.79
CA GLU A 1030 -1.84 -24.34 -45.72
C GLU A 1030 -1.60 -25.74 -46.26
N PHE A 1031 -0.78 -26.53 -45.55
CA PHE A 1031 -0.36 -27.88 -45.95
C PHE A 1031 -0.68 -28.90 -44.85
N PHE A 1032 -1.50 -29.90 -45.17
CA PHE A 1032 -1.96 -30.92 -44.22
C PHE A 1032 -1.46 -32.34 -44.54
N ASP A 1033 -0.81 -32.53 -45.69
CA ASP A 1033 -0.25 -33.82 -46.11
C ASP A 1033 1.29 -33.76 -46.11
N PRO A 1034 1.98 -34.67 -45.39
CA PRO A 1034 3.44 -34.78 -45.41
C PRO A 1034 4.03 -34.95 -46.82
N GLN A 1035 3.31 -35.58 -47.77
CA GLN A 1035 3.78 -35.82 -49.13
C GLN A 1035 3.82 -34.53 -49.98
N CYS A 1036 2.90 -33.60 -49.72
CA CYS A 1036 2.89 -32.28 -50.36
C CYS A 1036 4.01 -31.36 -49.85
N LEU A 1037 4.58 -31.65 -48.68
CA LEU A 1037 5.68 -30.88 -48.08
C LEU A 1037 7.06 -31.30 -48.61
N SER A 1038 7.22 -32.53 -49.09
CA SER A 1038 8.47 -32.98 -49.73
C SER A 1038 8.71 -32.37 -51.11
N THR A 1039 7.67 -31.93 -51.82
CA THR A 1039 7.77 -31.22 -53.10
C THR A 1039 8.08 -29.73 -52.96
N LEU A 1040 7.99 -29.18 -51.74
CA LEU A 1040 8.30 -27.77 -51.41
C LEU A 1040 9.73 -27.58 -50.87
N LEU A 1041 10.42 -28.65 -50.47
CA LEU A 1041 11.82 -28.63 -50.03
C LEU A 1041 12.78 -28.76 -51.21
#